data_AF-A0A0G2J6G1-F1
#
_entry.id   AF-A0A0G2J6G1-F1
#
_cell.length_a   1.000
_cell.length_b   1.000
_cell.length_c   1.000
_cell.angle_alpha   90.00
_cell.angle_beta   90.00
_cell.angle_gamma   90.00
#
_symmetry.space_group_name_H-M   'P 1'
#
loop_
_entity.id
_entity.type
_entity.pdbx_description
1 polymer ?
#
loop_
_entity_poly.entity_id
_entity_poly.type
_entity_poly.pdbx_seq_one_letter_code
_entity_poly.pdbx_strand_id
1 'polypeptide(L)'
;MSSPSICRSWLPPQPRLCRNVSGYQRPARKLTFARLSLEAQRSRARPEPSASQLLRFAVTGTIKIPHNRYSSQTLDRYMLEAFSNSHLPETWTIFNSTTSKNRKANINVPGVDRFDPAPIKAGTQLPKLQALCEKYVVSPAVARELRQNPQGLVAALEYCAEYEPPDKLLATVNALVARFTLLQVQAPQHLIIFGMVFAARLFSVPALRFYIQRYATAGYGPLPGRQASNLLRHLYQACRASIFESPTVDLGPMREVVTGLDENGSATLDSSLHSLLFISDDACPHFVYNQYVQLLGVVGGYRRLLDIWPTVQDRLKSGPSDPLAQSLVNKYLGALVRSGFGSRAVYSAEQLSTISNLNDFLPISMWTELLERDDGNSLQKIVSSQTTNAIIHGILTTMEKRLGITWDPVGEGQHVRIADVDPWWDHWPADAVPSSRNPYSRLSGLPSSITRLLAEIKLHGSSKSTMELTRIANLLHDFEGCEVPLGSRKDEQDQTHEFAWFPQCCPIEFSNNVPLSPYNIAGPQSPSSLGLIRALHDFNGKTARLNKHNLYLMQLGYLCERKRGSAGGSVESKTSDAGKWVDTGHIICWDRTEWCFMMIFVGNGWGTIDPGLYPRNSHPYLPSVAKINIRPWINFQSEFSENSGLLSPVENRYWLDVDPAAYLDS
;
A
#
# COMPACT_ATOMS: atom_id res chain seq x y z
N MET A 1 -13.60 48.96 -80.54
CA MET A 1 -13.53 47.49 -80.49
C MET A 1 -13.30 47.06 -79.05
N SER A 2 -14.13 46.13 -78.57
CA SER A 2 -14.01 45.25 -77.38
C SER A 2 -13.70 45.86 -76.00
N SER A 3 -14.77 46.12 -75.23
CA SER A 3 -14.87 46.27 -73.77
C SER A 3 -14.71 44.91 -73.03
N PRO A 4 -14.80 44.78 -71.67
CA PRO A 4 -14.90 45.78 -70.60
C PRO A 4 -14.00 45.52 -69.34
N SER A 5 -14.11 46.42 -68.35
CA SER A 5 -14.19 46.14 -66.89
C SER A 5 -12.95 46.26 -65.97
N ILE A 6 -13.21 46.94 -64.84
CA ILE A 6 -12.69 46.72 -63.47
C ILE A 6 -11.21 47.13 -63.18
N CYS A 7 -10.99 48.08 -62.24
CA CYS A 7 -10.59 47.81 -60.84
C CYS A 7 -9.82 48.99 -60.17
N ARG A 8 -10.00 49.07 -58.83
CA ARG A 8 -9.15 49.69 -57.78
C ARG A 8 -9.27 51.21 -57.65
N SER A 9 -9.37 51.72 -56.43
CA SER A 9 -8.62 51.37 -55.22
C SER A 9 -9.40 51.82 -53.99
N TRP A 10 -9.23 51.14 -52.85
CA TRP A 10 -9.26 51.69 -51.47
C TRP A 10 -9.12 50.49 -50.51
N LEU A 11 -7.90 50.17 -50.04
CA LEU A 11 -7.65 49.49 -48.75
C LEU A 11 -6.19 49.77 -48.29
N PRO A 12 -5.95 50.08 -47.00
CA PRO A 12 -4.62 50.28 -46.41
C PRO A 12 -3.95 48.96 -45.94
N PRO A 13 -2.65 48.98 -45.59
CA PRO A 13 -1.80 47.78 -45.56
C PRO A 13 -1.90 46.97 -44.26
N GLN A 14 -1.68 45.65 -44.37
CA GLN A 14 -1.62 44.71 -43.25
C GLN A 14 -0.38 44.90 -42.36
N PRO A 15 -0.47 44.63 -41.04
CA PRO A 15 0.70 44.50 -40.19
C PRO A 15 1.40 43.14 -40.42
N ARG A 16 2.71 43.21 -40.67
CA ARG A 16 3.61 42.06 -40.86
C ARG A 16 4.00 41.46 -39.50
N LEU A 17 3.77 40.16 -39.31
CA LEU A 17 4.45 39.39 -38.26
C LEU A 17 5.66 38.69 -38.87
N CYS A 18 6.84 39.31 -38.70
CA CYS A 18 8.13 38.68 -38.96
C CYS A 18 8.42 37.65 -37.85
N ARG A 19 8.49 36.35 -38.20
CA ARG A 19 9.21 35.35 -37.39
C ARG A 19 10.62 35.24 -37.95
N ASN A 20 11.60 35.74 -37.21
CA ASN A 20 13.00 35.40 -37.43
C ASN A 20 13.18 33.90 -37.21
N VAL A 21 13.79 33.28 -38.22
CA VAL A 21 14.11 31.86 -38.30
C VAL A 21 15.51 31.67 -37.73
N SER A 22 15.68 30.91 -36.64
CA SER A 22 16.94 30.21 -36.36
C SER A 22 16.77 28.76 -36.80
N GLY A 23 17.67 28.32 -37.67
CA GLY A 23 17.48 27.24 -38.61
C GLY A 23 17.25 25.85 -38.02
N TYR A 24 16.32 25.12 -38.65
CA TYR A 24 16.54 23.79 -39.19
C TYR A 24 15.54 23.61 -40.34
N GLN A 25 16.07 23.51 -41.57
CA GLN A 25 15.29 23.33 -42.79
C GLN A 25 14.51 22.00 -42.73
N ARG A 26 13.19 22.06 -42.51
CA ARG A 26 12.27 21.02 -42.97
C ARG A 26 11.62 21.51 -44.26
N PRO A 27 11.43 20.64 -45.27
CA PRO A 27 10.82 21.06 -46.54
C PRO A 27 9.42 21.59 -46.27
N ALA A 28 9.06 22.67 -46.97
CA ALA A 28 7.77 23.32 -46.85
C ALA A 28 6.64 22.29 -47.02
N ARG A 29 5.98 21.92 -45.91
CA ARG A 29 4.77 21.10 -45.93
C ARG A 29 3.72 21.89 -46.71
N LYS A 30 3.35 21.41 -47.91
CA LYS A 30 2.20 21.94 -48.66
C LYS A 30 0.99 21.96 -47.73
N LEU A 31 0.58 23.16 -47.34
CA LEU A 31 -0.68 23.41 -46.65
C LEU A 31 -1.80 23.11 -47.65
N THR A 32 -2.47 21.98 -47.48
CA THR A 32 -3.65 21.64 -48.27
C THR A 32 -4.80 22.57 -47.91
N PHE A 33 -5.63 22.94 -48.89
CA PHE A 33 -6.82 23.77 -48.71
C PHE A 33 -7.74 23.26 -47.59
N ALA A 34 -7.77 21.95 -47.38
CA ALA A 34 -8.47 21.27 -46.28
C ALA A 34 -7.98 21.69 -44.88
N ARG A 35 -6.68 21.99 -44.71
CA ARG A 35 -6.12 22.46 -43.43
C ARG A 35 -6.46 23.92 -43.16
N LEU A 36 -6.40 24.76 -44.19
CA LEU A 36 -6.81 26.17 -44.10
C LEU A 36 -8.31 26.30 -43.82
N SER A 37 -9.14 25.43 -44.39
CA SER A 37 -10.58 25.40 -44.10
C SER A 37 -10.88 24.84 -42.70
N LEU A 38 -10.09 23.89 -42.19
CA LEU A 38 -10.18 23.44 -40.79
C LEU A 38 -9.75 24.53 -39.78
N GLU A 39 -8.71 25.30 -40.07
CA GLU A 39 -8.28 26.45 -39.27
C GLU A 39 -9.28 27.62 -39.36
N ALA A 40 -9.88 27.86 -40.52
CA ALA A 40 -10.97 28.82 -40.71
C ALA A 40 -12.26 28.40 -39.99
N GLN A 41 -12.55 27.09 -39.88
CA GLN A 41 -13.67 26.58 -39.09
C GLN A 41 -13.41 26.65 -37.58
N ARG A 42 -12.16 26.47 -37.14
CA ARG A 42 -11.75 26.62 -35.72
C ARG A 42 -11.73 28.07 -35.24
N SER A 43 -11.65 29.03 -36.17
CA SER A 43 -11.67 30.47 -35.89
C SER A 43 -13.06 31.11 -36.02
N ARG A 44 -14.10 30.35 -36.37
CA ARG A 44 -15.49 30.82 -36.26
C ARG A 44 -15.93 30.83 -34.80
N ALA A 45 -16.46 31.96 -34.34
CA ALA A 45 -17.06 32.10 -33.01
C ALA A 45 -18.18 31.06 -32.84
N ARG A 46 -18.00 30.13 -31.90
CA ARG A 46 -19.04 29.17 -31.50
C ARG A 46 -19.94 29.87 -30.46
N PRO A 47 -21.25 29.95 -30.68
CA PRO A 47 -22.18 30.53 -29.70
C PRO A 47 -22.47 29.60 -28.51
N GLU A 48 -22.11 28.32 -28.57
CA GLU A 48 -22.39 27.33 -27.52
C GLU A 48 -21.13 26.98 -26.69
N PRO A 49 -21.21 26.95 -25.34
CA PRO A 49 -20.11 26.54 -24.46
C PRO A 49 -19.80 25.03 -24.59
N SER A 50 -18.56 24.61 -24.33
CA SER A 50 -18.28 23.18 -24.16
C SER A 50 -18.77 22.67 -22.80
N ALA A 51 -19.02 21.36 -22.66
CA ALA A 51 -19.41 20.75 -21.38
C ALA A 51 -18.41 21.06 -20.25
N SER A 52 -17.11 21.09 -20.56
CA SER A 52 -16.05 21.46 -19.62
C SER A 52 -16.04 22.95 -19.25
N GLN A 53 -16.43 23.86 -20.15
CA GLN A 53 -16.58 25.28 -19.87
C GLN A 53 -17.83 25.56 -19.02
N LEU A 54 -18.91 24.83 -19.29
CA LEU A 54 -20.15 24.91 -18.53
C LEU A 54 -19.97 24.41 -17.10
N LEU A 55 -19.34 23.23 -16.94
CA LEU A 55 -19.02 22.70 -15.61
C LEU A 55 -18.11 23.65 -14.84
N ARG A 56 -17.09 24.23 -15.49
CA ARG A 56 -16.20 25.20 -14.85
C ARG A 56 -16.96 26.44 -14.41
N PHE A 57 -17.82 27.00 -15.26
CA PHE A 57 -18.61 28.18 -14.92
C PHE A 57 -19.57 27.90 -13.75
N ALA A 58 -20.25 26.74 -13.76
CA ALA A 58 -21.13 26.34 -12.66
C ALA A 58 -20.41 26.21 -11.31
N VAL A 59 -19.15 25.74 -11.33
CA VAL A 59 -18.36 25.52 -10.10
C VAL A 59 -17.61 26.77 -9.64
N THR A 60 -17.15 27.61 -10.57
CA THR A 60 -16.20 28.71 -10.27
C THR A 60 -16.73 30.10 -10.60
N GLY A 61 -17.92 30.21 -11.21
CA GLY A 61 -18.50 31.48 -11.67
C GLY A 61 -17.78 32.12 -12.86
N THR A 62 -16.78 31.45 -13.46
CA THR A 62 -16.02 31.98 -14.60
C THR A 62 -15.52 30.86 -15.52
N ILE A 63 -15.33 31.15 -16.81
CA ILE A 63 -14.68 30.21 -17.75
C ILE A 63 -13.15 30.34 -17.76
N LYS A 64 -12.59 31.34 -17.06
CA LYS A 64 -11.15 31.65 -17.04
C LYS A 64 -10.34 30.54 -16.36
N ILE A 65 -9.15 30.29 -16.89
CA ILE A 65 -8.15 29.36 -16.33
C ILE A 65 -6.93 30.20 -15.95
N PRO A 66 -6.26 29.93 -14.81
CA PRO A 66 -5.09 30.70 -14.35
C PRO A 66 -3.96 30.88 -15.37
N HIS A 67 -3.87 30.01 -16.39
CA HIS A 67 -2.77 30.00 -17.36
C HIS A 67 -3.19 30.24 -18.82
N ASN A 68 -4.47 30.50 -19.09
CA ASN A 68 -4.94 30.75 -20.45
C ASN A 68 -5.16 32.25 -20.70
N ARG A 69 -4.34 32.85 -21.57
CA ARG A 69 -4.45 34.28 -21.95
C ARG A 69 -5.62 34.59 -22.89
N TYR A 70 -6.32 33.58 -23.40
CA TYR A 70 -7.48 33.75 -24.28
C TYR A 70 -8.77 33.42 -23.52
N SER A 71 -9.44 34.46 -23.01
CA SER A 71 -10.82 34.39 -22.49
C SER A 71 -11.76 35.15 -23.42
N SER A 72 -12.84 34.50 -23.86
CA SER A 72 -13.89 35.17 -24.65
C SER A 72 -14.84 35.91 -23.70
N GLN A 73 -14.72 37.23 -23.64
CA GLN A 73 -15.64 38.07 -22.84
C GLN A 73 -17.10 37.91 -23.30
N THR A 74 -17.31 37.67 -24.60
CA THR A 74 -18.64 37.43 -25.18
C THR A 74 -19.25 36.13 -24.65
N LEU A 75 -18.44 35.08 -24.48
CA LEU A 75 -18.91 33.80 -23.93
C LEU A 75 -19.15 33.89 -22.43
N ASP A 76 -18.28 34.59 -21.68
CA ASP A 76 -18.50 34.84 -20.24
C ASP A 76 -19.82 35.60 -19.99
N ARG A 77 -20.13 36.62 -20.80
CA ARG A 77 -21.39 37.36 -20.69
C ARG A 77 -22.60 36.49 -21.04
N TYR A 78 -22.50 35.69 -22.09
CA TYR A 78 -23.55 34.74 -22.48
C TYR A 78 -23.81 33.66 -21.41
N MET A 79 -22.76 33.17 -20.75
CA MET A 79 -22.88 32.23 -19.62
C MET A 79 -23.51 32.89 -18.39
N LEU A 80 -23.10 34.11 -18.05
CA LEU A 80 -23.72 34.88 -16.96
C LEU A 80 -25.22 35.08 -17.20
N GLU A 81 -25.61 35.46 -18.42
CA GLU A 81 -27.02 35.64 -18.80
C GLU A 81 -27.80 34.33 -18.74
N ALA A 82 -27.24 33.23 -19.26
CA ALA A 82 -27.86 31.91 -19.23
C ALA A 82 -28.10 31.38 -17.80
N PHE A 83 -27.15 31.59 -16.88
CA PHE A 83 -27.27 31.17 -15.47
C PHE A 83 -28.06 32.16 -14.61
N SER A 84 -28.34 33.37 -15.10
CA SER A 84 -29.22 34.33 -14.43
C SER A 84 -30.70 34.02 -14.67
N ASN A 85 -31.02 33.18 -15.65
CA ASN A 85 -32.38 32.72 -15.92
C ASN A 85 -32.69 31.46 -15.10
N SER A 86 -33.96 31.28 -14.71
CA SER A 86 -34.42 30.12 -13.93
C SER A 86 -34.25 28.78 -14.66
N HIS A 87 -34.10 28.82 -15.99
CA HIS A 87 -33.87 27.67 -16.84
C HIS A 87 -32.72 27.96 -17.81
N LEU A 88 -31.83 26.98 -17.99
CA LEU A 88 -30.77 27.05 -18.98
C LEU A 88 -31.36 27.05 -20.41
N PRO A 89 -30.70 27.68 -21.39
CA PRO A 89 -31.22 27.74 -22.76
C PRO A 89 -31.44 26.34 -23.35
N GLU A 90 -32.68 26.04 -23.75
CA GLU A 90 -33.05 24.78 -24.41
C GLU A 90 -32.29 24.54 -25.73
N THR A 91 -31.69 25.59 -26.30
CA THR A 91 -30.84 25.51 -27.48
C THR A 91 -29.48 24.84 -27.23
N TRP A 92 -29.09 24.61 -25.98
CA TRP A 92 -27.83 23.94 -25.65
C TRP A 92 -27.95 22.43 -25.84
N THR A 93 -27.31 21.94 -26.90
CA THR A 93 -27.25 20.54 -27.31
C THR A 93 -26.55 19.63 -26.29
N ILE A 94 -25.82 20.22 -25.34
CA ILE A 94 -25.17 19.53 -24.23
C ILE A 94 -26.18 18.78 -23.33
N PHE A 95 -27.40 19.32 -23.20
CA PHE A 95 -28.43 18.77 -22.31
C PHE A 95 -29.53 18.00 -23.04
N ASN A 96 -29.71 18.25 -24.34
CA ASN A 96 -30.72 17.57 -25.16
C ASN A 96 -30.16 16.28 -25.78
N SER A 97 -29.99 15.25 -24.95
CA SER A 97 -29.82 13.88 -25.42
C SER A 97 -31.17 13.16 -25.53
N THR A 98 -32.20 13.79 -26.11
CA THR A 98 -33.46 13.09 -26.37
C THR A 98 -33.25 12.06 -27.48
N THR A 99 -33.61 10.82 -27.16
CA THR A 99 -33.70 9.62 -28.00
C THR A 99 -34.67 9.80 -29.17
N SER A 100 -34.30 10.64 -30.13
CA SER A 100 -35.02 10.75 -31.40
C SER A 100 -34.61 9.60 -32.32
N LYS A 101 -35.60 8.83 -32.80
CA LYS A 101 -35.50 7.71 -33.74
C LYS A 101 -34.92 8.07 -35.13
N ASN A 102 -34.38 9.27 -35.31
CA ASN A 102 -33.71 9.67 -36.53
C ASN A 102 -32.20 9.42 -36.44
N ARG A 103 -31.78 8.30 -37.06
CA ARG A 103 -30.39 8.00 -37.44
C ARG A 103 -29.82 9.10 -38.36
N LYS A 104 -29.41 10.23 -37.79
CA LYS A 104 -28.40 11.15 -38.35
C LYS A 104 -27.66 11.83 -37.21
N ALA A 105 -26.99 11.04 -36.38
CA ALA A 105 -26.00 11.57 -35.45
C ALA A 105 -24.90 12.27 -36.26
N ASN A 106 -24.64 13.55 -35.95
CA ASN A 106 -23.42 14.31 -36.23
C ASN A 106 -22.57 13.85 -37.43
N ILE A 107 -22.93 14.31 -38.63
CA ILE A 107 -22.14 14.13 -39.88
C ILE A 107 -20.74 14.78 -39.79
N ASN A 108 -20.45 15.59 -38.76
CA ASN A 108 -19.20 16.36 -38.67
C ASN A 108 -18.23 15.96 -37.55
N VAL A 109 -18.49 14.85 -36.83
CA VAL A 109 -17.40 14.16 -36.12
C VAL A 109 -16.94 13.08 -37.09
N PRO A 110 -15.66 13.06 -37.55
CA PRO A 110 -15.19 11.92 -38.30
C PRO A 110 -15.33 10.71 -37.39
N GLY A 111 -16.35 9.89 -37.66
CA GLY A 111 -16.52 8.60 -37.02
C GLY A 111 -15.24 7.85 -37.26
N VAL A 112 -14.50 7.56 -36.19
CA VAL A 112 -13.42 6.59 -36.32
C VAL A 112 -14.12 5.25 -36.43
N ASP A 113 -14.45 4.86 -37.66
CA ASP A 113 -15.20 3.63 -37.99
C ASP A 113 -14.38 2.35 -37.73
N ARG A 114 -13.15 2.48 -37.24
CA ARG A 114 -12.25 1.38 -36.90
C ARG A 114 -11.45 1.71 -35.66
N PHE A 115 -11.41 0.78 -34.71
CA PHE A 115 -10.43 0.84 -33.65
C PHE A 115 -9.04 0.64 -34.25
N ASP A 116 -8.13 1.61 -34.10
CA ASP A 116 -6.71 1.34 -34.31
C ASP A 116 -6.15 0.84 -32.97
N PRO A 117 -5.76 -0.44 -32.84
CA PRO A 117 -5.17 -0.98 -31.60
C PRO A 117 -3.71 -0.54 -31.41
N ALA A 118 -3.05 0.02 -32.42
CA ALA A 118 -1.64 0.42 -32.35
C ALA A 118 -1.27 1.46 -31.25
N PRO A 119 -2.13 2.41 -30.83
CA PRO A 119 -1.81 3.40 -29.82
C PRO A 119 -2.10 2.94 -28.38
N ILE A 120 -2.82 1.83 -28.18
CA ILE A 120 -3.09 1.27 -26.84
C ILE A 120 -2.15 0.09 -26.64
N LYS A 121 -0.96 0.41 -26.11
CA LYS A 121 0.10 -0.57 -25.77
C LYS A 121 0.48 -0.42 -24.30
N ALA A 122 1.09 -1.48 -23.76
CA ALA A 122 1.84 -1.41 -22.50
C ALA A 122 2.83 -0.22 -22.57
N GLY A 123 2.87 0.62 -21.53
CA GLY A 123 3.63 1.88 -21.54
C GLY A 123 2.80 3.15 -21.73
N THR A 124 1.50 3.05 -21.98
CA THR A 124 0.64 4.24 -22.17
C THR A 124 0.24 4.82 -20.82
N GLN A 125 0.63 6.07 -20.53
CA GLN A 125 0.22 6.77 -19.30
C GLN A 125 -1.31 6.92 -19.20
N LEU A 126 -1.84 6.91 -17.97
CA LEU A 126 -3.27 6.92 -17.68
C LEU A 126 -4.05 8.09 -18.34
N PRO A 127 -3.60 9.35 -18.32
CA PRO A 127 -4.32 10.44 -18.99
C PRO A 127 -4.42 10.26 -20.50
N LYS A 128 -3.37 9.69 -21.12
CA LYS A 128 -3.36 9.40 -22.55
C LYS A 128 -4.31 8.24 -22.85
N LEU A 129 -4.37 7.22 -21.99
CA LEU A 129 -5.32 6.13 -22.12
C LEU A 129 -6.77 6.63 -22.02
N GLN A 130 -7.07 7.48 -21.04
CA GLN A 130 -8.39 8.11 -20.88
C GLN A 130 -8.80 8.89 -22.13
N ALA A 131 -7.93 9.75 -22.66
CA ALA A 131 -8.19 10.52 -23.87
C ALA A 131 -8.39 9.63 -25.11
N LEU A 132 -7.65 8.53 -25.22
CA LEU A 132 -7.85 7.54 -26.29
C LEU A 132 -9.21 6.86 -26.15
N CYS A 133 -9.56 6.38 -24.96
CA CYS A 133 -10.85 5.75 -24.73
C CYS A 133 -12.03 6.71 -24.97
N GLU A 134 -11.90 7.99 -24.58
CA GLU A 134 -12.88 9.04 -24.89
C GLU A 134 -13.05 9.30 -26.39
N LYS A 135 -11.94 9.26 -27.14
CA LYS A 135 -11.95 9.51 -28.56
C LYS A 135 -12.49 8.34 -29.38
N TYR A 136 -12.16 7.10 -28.99
CA TYR A 136 -12.43 5.91 -29.80
C TYR A 136 -13.68 5.14 -29.36
N VAL A 137 -14.00 5.08 -28.05
CA VAL A 137 -15.17 4.34 -27.54
C VAL A 137 -16.43 5.22 -27.60
N VAL A 138 -16.78 5.67 -28.80
CA VAL A 138 -17.96 6.54 -29.04
C VAL A 138 -19.07 5.79 -29.77
N SER A 139 -18.74 4.75 -30.53
CA SER A 139 -19.70 3.97 -31.31
C SER A 139 -19.90 2.55 -30.75
N PRO A 140 -21.11 1.97 -30.85
CA PRO A 140 -21.35 0.58 -30.46
C PRO A 140 -20.51 -0.43 -31.27
N ALA A 141 -20.13 -0.08 -32.51
CA ALA A 141 -19.28 -0.91 -33.35
C ALA A 141 -17.86 -1.03 -32.78
N VAL A 142 -17.25 0.10 -32.41
CA VAL A 142 -15.92 0.12 -31.78
C VAL A 142 -15.95 -0.51 -30.39
N ALA A 143 -17.01 -0.30 -29.61
CA ALA A 143 -17.17 -0.98 -28.32
C ALA A 143 -17.25 -2.51 -28.47
N ARG A 144 -17.93 -3.01 -29.51
CA ARG A 144 -17.96 -4.45 -29.82
C ARG A 144 -16.60 -4.99 -30.28
N GLU A 145 -15.87 -4.24 -31.09
CA GLU A 145 -14.50 -4.58 -31.51
C GLU A 145 -13.55 -4.65 -30.29
N LEU A 146 -13.64 -3.68 -29.39
CA LEU A 146 -12.84 -3.65 -28.16
C LEU A 146 -13.19 -4.79 -27.19
N ARG A 147 -14.46 -5.23 -27.18
CA ARG A 147 -14.90 -6.40 -26.43
C ARG A 147 -14.25 -7.69 -26.97
N GLN A 148 -14.06 -7.80 -28.28
CA GLN A 148 -13.44 -8.97 -28.91
C GLN A 148 -11.91 -8.98 -28.70
N ASN A 149 -11.27 -7.80 -28.67
CA ASN A 149 -9.82 -7.66 -28.48
C ASN A 149 -9.45 -6.79 -27.26
N PRO A 150 -9.70 -7.26 -26.02
CA PRO A 150 -9.45 -6.45 -24.81
C PRO A 150 -7.97 -6.34 -24.43
N GLN A 151 -7.08 -7.15 -25.02
CA GLN A 151 -5.69 -7.32 -24.56
C GLN A 151 -4.89 -6.01 -24.48
N GLY A 152 -5.01 -5.12 -25.48
CA GLY A 152 -4.31 -3.84 -25.47
C GLY A 152 -4.76 -2.95 -24.31
N LEU A 153 -6.08 -2.84 -24.10
CA LEU A 153 -6.64 -2.05 -22.99
C LEU A 153 -6.23 -2.62 -21.63
N VAL A 154 -6.30 -3.94 -21.48
CA VAL A 154 -5.91 -4.63 -20.23
C VAL A 154 -4.43 -4.42 -19.94
N ALA A 155 -3.55 -4.62 -20.92
CA ALA A 155 -2.11 -4.42 -20.75
C ALA A 155 -1.74 -2.97 -20.43
N ALA A 156 -2.46 -1.99 -21.01
CA ALA A 156 -2.25 -0.58 -20.68
C ALA A 156 -2.71 -0.26 -19.24
N LEU A 157 -3.84 -0.82 -18.80
CA LEU A 157 -4.33 -0.66 -17.43
C LEU A 157 -3.43 -1.37 -16.41
N GLU A 158 -2.93 -2.56 -16.71
CA GLU A 158 -1.97 -3.30 -15.88
C GLU A 158 -0.66 -2.51 -15.73
N TYR A 159 -0.15 -1.94 -16.83
CA TYR A 159 1.01 -1.05 -16.77
C TYR A 159 0.73 0.19 -15.90
N CYS A 160 -0.43 0.84 -16.07
CA CYS A 160 -0.79 1.97 -15.22
C CYS A 160 -0.94 1.57 -13.75
N ALA A 161 -1.34 0.34 -13.46
CA ALA A 161 -1.48 -0.19 -12.10
C ALA A 161 -0.17 -0.28 -11.30
N GLU A 162 0.98 -0.23 -11.97
CA GLU A 162 2.30 -0.21 -11.32
C GLU A 162 2.66 1.17 -10.74
N TYR A 163 2.13 2.26 -11.33
CA TYR A 163 2.59 3.63 -11.04
C TYR A 163 1.46 4.55 -10.55
N GLU A 164 0.21 4.31 -10.94
CA GLU A 164 -0.93 5.16 -10.58
C GLU A 164 -1.67 4.62 -9.35
N PRO A 165 -2.29 5.51 -8.56
CA PRO A 165 -2.99 5.10 -7.36
C PRO A 165 -4.30 4.35 -7.73
N PRO A 166 -4.71 3.39 -6.87
CA PRO A 166 -5.82 2.48 -7.17
C PRO A 166 -7.18 3.18 -7.32
N ASP A 167 -7.39 4.32 -6.67
CA ASP A 167 -8.61 5.15 -6.75
C ASP A 167 -8.82 5.74 -8.15
N LYS A 168 -7.78 6.31 -8.75
CA LYS A 168 -7.84 6.84 -10.13
C LYS A 168 -8.08 5.73 -11.15
N LEU A 169 -7.48 4.56 -10.93
CA LEU A 169 -7.67 3.39 -11.79
C LEU A 169 -9.10 2.89 -11.69
N LEU A 170 -9.63 2.73 -10.48
CA LEU A 170 -11.03 2.35 -10.28
C LEU A 170 -12.00 3.36 -10.93
N ALA A 171 -11.75 4.66 -10.76
CA ALA A 171 -12.56 5.70 -11.40
C ALA A 171 -12.52 5.61 -12.94
N THR A 172 -11.35 5.30 -13.50
CA THR A 172 -11.19 5.11 -14.96
C THR A 172 -11.96 3.88 -15.44
N VAL A 173 -11.86 2.76 -14.71
CA VAL A 173 -12.59 1.52 -15.03
C VAL A 173 -14.10 1.75 -14.92
N ASN A 174 -14.56 2.45 -13.87
CA ASN A 174 -15.97 2.83 -13.70
C ASN A 174 -16.47 3.65 -14.90
N ALA A 175 -15.70 4.66 -15.34
CA ALA A 175 -16.06 5.49 -16.49
C ALA A 175 -16.13 4.68 -17.79
N LEU A 176 -15.20 3.73 -17.99
CA LEU A 176 -15.24 2.82 -19.13
C LEU A 176 -16.47 1.92 -19.10
N VAL A 177 -16.75 1.26 -17.97
CA VAL A 177 -17.92 0.38 -17.82
C VAL A 177 -19.23 1.14 -18.00
N ALA A 178 -19.32 2.36 -17.45
CA ALA A 178 -20.47 3.24 -17.67
C ALA A 178 -20.65 3.56 -19.16
N ARG A 179 -19.56 3.84 -19.88
CA ARG A 179 -19.59 4.11 -21.33
C ARG A 179 -20.02 2.89 -22.14
N PHE A 180 -19.54 1.68 -21.82
CA PHE A 180 -20.04 0.44 -22.41
C PHE A 180 -21.55 0.27 -22.19
N THR A 181 -22.01 0.54 -20.97
CA THR A 181 -23.43 0.47 -20.61
C THR A 181 -24.27 1.49 -21.41
N LEU A 182 -23.79 2.73 -21.54
CA LEU A 182 -24.44 3.77 -22.36
C LEU A 182 -24.55 3.37 -23.84
N LEU A 183 -23.54 2.68 -24.36
CA LEU A 183 -23.52 2.17 -25.74
C LEU A 183 -24.34 0.87 -25.91
N GLN A 184 -24.99 0.38 -24.85
CA GLN A 184 -25.74 -0.88 -24.81
C GLN A 184 -24.89 -2.09 -25.25
N VAL A 185 -23.58 -2.04 -24.97
CA VAL A 185 -22.64 -3.14 -25.22
C VAL A 185 -22.15 -3.67 -23.87
N GLN A 186 -22.20 -4.98 -23.68
CA GLN A 186 -21.64 -5.60 -22.46
C GLN A 186 -20.14 -5.29 -22.35
N ALA A 187 -19.70 -4.86 -21.18
CA ALA A 187 -18.30 -4.57 -20.91
C ALA A 187 -17.45 -5.86 -20.98
N PRO A 188 -16.16 -5.81 -21.36
CA PRO A 188 -15.32 -6.99 -21.43
C PRO A 188 -15.16 -7.68 -20.06
N GLN A 189 -15.16 -9.01 -20.02
CA GLN A 189 -15.01 -9.80 -18.78
C GLN A 189 -13.78 -9.39 -17.98
N HIS A 190 -12.62 -9.25 -18.65
CA HIS A 190 -11.38 -8.82 -18.02
C HIS A 190 -11.46 -7.44 -17.38
N LEU A 191 -12.20 -6.50 -18.00
CA LEU A 191 -12.37 -5.15 -17.45
C LEU A 191 -13.18 -5.16 -16.15
N ILE A 192 -14.22 -5.99 -16.09
CA ILE A 192 -15.06 -6.16 -14.89
C ILE A 192 -14.25 -6.82 -13.77
N ILE A 193 -13.49 -7.88 -14.06
CA ILE A 193 -12.59 -8.54 -13.10
C ILE A 193 -11.54 -7.54 -12.58
N PHE A 194 -10.96 -6.72 -13.46
CA PHE A 194 -10.02 -5.68 -13.07
C PHE A 194 -10.67 -4.71 -12.08
N GLY A 195 -11.91 -4.26 -12.36
CA GLY A 195 -12.71 -3.46 -11.44
C GLY A 195 -12.91 -4.12 -10.06
N MET A 196 -13.20 -5.43 -10.01
CA MET A 196 -13.30 -6.17 -8.74
C MET A 196 -11.99 -6.13 -7.94
N VAL A 197 -10.84 -6.31 -8.61
CA VAL A 197 -9.52 -6.31 -7.94
C VAL A 197 -9.21 -4.94 -7.33
N PHE A 198 -9.49 -3.84 -8.03
CA PHE A 198 -9.27 -2.50 -7.47
C PHE A 198 -10.28 -2.14 -6.38
N ALA A 199 -11.55 -2.56 -6.54
CA ALA A 199 -12.54 -2.40 -5.48
C ALA A 199 -12.13 -3.16 -4.21
N ALA A 200 -11.60 -4.37 -4.35
CA ALA A 200 -11.04 -5.15 -3.25
C ALA A 200 -9.84 -4.46 -2.58
N ARG A 201 -8.86 -3.98 -3.37
CA ARG A 201 -7.69 -3.25 -2.87
C ARG A 201 -8.06 -1.99 -2.09
N LEU A 202 -9.12 -1.30 -2.51
CA LEU A 202 -9.64 -0.10 -1.86
C LEU A 202 -10.62 -0.39 -0.74
N PHE A 203 -10.87 -1.67 -0.43
CA PHE A 203 -11.87 -2.11 0.55
C PHE A 203 -13.28 -1.50 0.30
N SER A 204 -13.64 -1.28 -0.96
CA SER A 204 -14.89 -0.62 -1.34
C SER A 204 -16.00 -1.63 -1.60
N VAL A 205 -16.81 -1.88 -0.56
CA VAL A 205 -18.02 -2.71 -0.61
C VAL A 205 -18.97 -2.34 -1.75
N PRO A 206 -19.39 -1.07 -1.93
CA PRO A 206 -20.36 -0.72 -2.98
C PRO A 206 -19.80 -0.94 -4.40
N ALA A 207 -18.51 -0.63 -4.62
CA ALA A 207 -17.89 -0.87 -5.91
C ALA A 207 -17.77 -2.37 -6.19
N LEU A 208 -17.35 -3.17 -5.20
CA LEU A 208 -17.22 -4.61 -5.37
C LEU A 208 -18.57 -5.27 -5.68
N ARG A 209 -19.63 -4.89 -4.95
CA ARG A 209 -21.01 -5.35 -5.20
C ARG A 209 -21.45 -5.01 -6.63
N PHE A 210 -21.21 -3.77 -7.08
CA PHE A 210 -21.51 -3.35 -8.45
C PHE A 210 -20.84 -4.24 -9.50
N TYR A 211 -19.53 -4.52 -9.36
CA TYR A 211 -18.80 -5.35 -10.32
C TYR A 211 -19.25 -6.82 -10.29
N ILE A 212 -19.51 -7.39 -9.11
CA ILE A 212 -20.02 -8.77 -8.96
C ILE A 212 -21.38 -8.92 -9.63
N GLN A 213 -22.31 -7.99 -9.39
CA GLN A 213 -23.63 -8.00 -10.01
C GLN A 213 -23.53 -7.85 -11.54
N ARG A 214 -22.66 -6.98 -12.04
CA ARG A 214 -22.43 -6.82 -13.49
C ARG A 214 -21.83 -8.06 -14.12
N TYR A 215 -20.95 -8.75 -13.41
CA TYR A 215 -20.37 -10.01 -13.88
C TYR A 215 -21.41 -11.12 -13.97
N ALA A 216 -22.24 -11.26 -12.93
CA ALA A 216 -23.31 -12.26 -12.88
C ALA A 216 -24.38 -12.01 -13.95
N THR A 217 -24.87 -10.77 -14.06
CA THR A 217 -25.91 -10.38 -15.04
C THR A 217 -25.45 -10.50 -16.49
N ALA A 218 -24.15 -10.37 -16.75
CA ALA A 218 -23.59 -10.58 -18.08
C ALA A 218 -23.39 -12.06 -18.44
N GLY A 219 -23.58 -12.99 -17.49
CA GLY A 219 -23.56 -14.43 -17.73
C GLY A 219 -22.17 -14.98 -18.04
N TYR A 220 -21.10 -14.42 -17.44
CA TYR A 220 -19.72 -14.86 -17.72
C TYR A 220 -19.32 -16.22 -17.11
N GLY A 221 -20.23 -16.89 -16.40
CA GLY A 221 -19.95 -18.16 -15.74
C GLY A 221 -19.08 -18.00 -14.48
N PRO A 222 -18.39 -19.06 -14.03
CA PRO A 222 -17.54 -19.00 -12.84
C PRO A 222 -16.29 -18.15 -13.06
N LEU A 223 -15.79 -17.53 -11.98
CA LEU A 223 -14.57 -16.73 -12.03
C LEU A 223 -13.35 -17.61 -12.39
N PRO A 224 -12.53 -17.21 -13.38
CA PRO A 224 -11.32 -17.95 -13.74
C PRO A 224 -10.37 -18.10 -12.55
N GLY A 225 -9.87 -19.31 -12.30
CA GLY A 225 -9.14 -19.64 -11.06
C GLY A 225 -7.98 -18.70 -10.70
N ARG A 226 -7.12 -18.32 -11.67
CA ARG A 226 -6.02 -17.37 -11.41
C ARG A 226 -6.52 -15.99 -11.00
N GLN A 227 -7.58 -15.51 -11.63
CA GLN A 227 -8.16 -14.19 -11.33
C GLN A 227 -8.94 -14.20 -10.02
N ALA A 228 -9.67 -15.29 -9.75
CA ALA A 228 -10.32 -15.54 -8.46
C ALA A 228 -9.29 -15.52 -7.32
N SER A 229 -8.18 -16.24 -7.48
CA SER A 229 -7.12 -16.29 -6.49
C SER A 229 -6.48 -14.93 -6.25
N ASN A 230 -6.23 -14.17 -7.33
CA ASN A 230 -5.72 -12.81 -7.22
C ASN A 230 -6.70 -11.90 -6.47
N LEU A 231 -8.00 -11.98 -6.76
CA LEU A 231 -9.04 -11.20 -6.08
C LEU A 231 -9.13 -11.55 -4.59
N LEU A 232 -9.17 -12.84 -4.24
CA LEU A 232 -9.24 -13.33 -2.86
C LEU A 232 -8.04 -12.87 -2.04
N ARG A 233 -6.83 -12.90 -2.61
CA ARG A 233 -5.61 -12.42 -1.96
C ARG A 233 -5.70 -10.93 -1.63
N HIS A 234 -6.13 -10.09 -2.59
CA HIS A 234 -6.28 -8.66 -2.34
C HIS A 234 -7.37 -8.35 -1.31
N LEU A 235 -8.48 -9.08 -1.32
CA LEU A 235 -9.52 -8.95 -0.28
C LEU A 235 -8.99 -9.33 1.09
N TYR A 236 -8.29 -10.46 1.20
CA TYR A 236 -7.70 -10.90 2.45
C TYR A 236 -6.74 -9.86 3.03
N GLN A 237 -5.87 -9.30 2.19
CA GLN A 237 -4.96 -8.21 2.56
C GLN A 237 -5.73 -6.97 3.02
N ALA A 238 -6.71 -6.52 2.24
CA ALA A 238 -7.50 -5.32 2.56
C ALA A 238 -8.33 -5.46 3.84
N CYS A 239 -8.84 -6.67 4.15
CA CYS A 239 -9.54 -6.92 5.42
C CYS A 239 -8.57 -6.82 6.60
N ARG A 240 -7.39 -7.45 6.51
CA ARG A 240 -6.37 -7.40 7.56
C ARG A 240 -5.86 -5.98 7.79
N ALA A 241 -5.66 -5.23 6.71
CA ALA A 241 -5.35 -3.82 6.77
C ALA A 241 -6.39 -3.07 7.59
N SER A 242 -7.66 -3.18 7.20
CA SER A 242 -8.75 -2.44 7.82
C SER A 242 -8.88 -2.73 9.31
N ILE A 243 -8.77 -4.00 9.72
CA ILE A 243 -8.76 -4.41 11.14
C ILE A 243 -7.59 -3.77 11.90
N PHE A 244 -6.42 -3.69 11.26
CA PHE A 244 -5.24 -3.10 11.89
C PHE A 244 -5.35 -1.56 11.98
N GLU A 245 -5.87 -0.88 10.96
CA GLU A 245 -6.05 0.58 10.99
C GLU A 245 -7.09 0.98 12.06
N SER A 246 -8.16 0.19 12.19
CA SER A 246 -9.17 0.38 13.23
C SER A 246 -9.72 -0.99 13.69
N PRO A 247 -9.37 -1.42 14.93
CA PRO A 247 -9.83 -2.68 15.49
C PRO A 247 -11.36 -2.81 15.61
N THR A 248 -12.09 -1.69 15.54
CA THR A 248 -13.56 -1.64 15.59
C THR A 248 -14.20 -1.55 14.21
N VAL A 249 -13.46 -1.78 13.11
CA VAL A 249 -14.04 -1.75 11.75
C VAL A 249 -15.11 -2.83 11.62
N ASP A 250 -16.28 -2.40 11.17
CA ASP A 250 -17.35 -3.31 10.81
C ASP A 250 -17.04 -3.98 9.46
N LEU A 251 -16.76 -5.29 9.50
CA LEU A 251 -16.56 -6.13 8.32
C LEU A 251 -17.87 -6.74 7.80
N GLY A 252 -19.00 -6.52 8.46
CA GLY A 252 -20.32 -7.06 8.10
C GLY A 252 -20.69 -6.84 6.64
N PRO A 253 -20.63 -5.60 6.11
CA PRO A 253 -20.97 -5.33 4.72
C PRO A 253 -20.04 -6.03 3.71
N MET A 254 -18.76 -6.20 4.05
CA MET A 254 -17.81 -6.95 3.21
C MET A 254 -18.08 -8.46 3.29
N ARG A 255 -18.40 -8.96 4.49
CA ARG A 255 -18.81 -10.36 4.71
C ARG A 255 -20.03 -10.72 3.88
N GLU A 256 -21.03 -9.85 3.79
CA GLU A 256 -22.21 -10.05 2.94
C GLU A 256 -21.83 -10.21 1.46
N VAL A 257 -20.99 -9.30 0.94
CA VAL A 257 -20.56 -9.35 -0.47
C VAL A 257 -19.74 -10.61 -0.77
N VAL A 258 -18.90 -11.05 0.18
CA VAL A 258 -18.07 -12.25 0.02
C VAL A 258 -18.90 -13.53 0.12
N THR A 259 -19.75 -13.64 1.13
CA THR A 259 -20.47 -14.89 1.48
C THR A 259 -21.85 -15.04 0.85
N GLY A 260 -22.48 -13.92 0.48
CA GLY A 260 -23.88 -13.84 0.07
C GLY A 260 -24.86 -14.09 1.20
N LEU A 261 -24.43 -13.92 2.45
CA LEU A 261 -25.24 -14.14 3.64
C LEU A 261 -25.34 -12.83 4.43
N ASP A 262 -26.55 -12.48 4.87
CA ASP A 262 -26.77 -11.35 5.77
C ASP A 262 -26.30 -11.66 7.21
N GLU A 263 -26.48 -10.72 8.15
CA GLU A 263 -26.14 -10.93 9.56
C GLU A 263 -26.89 -12.10 10.21
N ASN A 264 -28.15 -12.30 9.79
CA ASN A 264 -28.99 -13.42 10.19
C ASN A 264 -28.67 -14.70 9.40
N GLY A 265 -27.62 -14.65 8.56
CA GLY A 265 -27.15 -15.63 7.61
C GLY A 265 -28.20 -16.24 6.70
N SER A 266 -29.18 -15.44 6.33
CA SER A 266 -30.08 -15.70 5.22
C SER A 266 -29.40 -15.30 3.92
N ALA A 267 -29.74 -15.98 2.82
CA ALA A 267 -29.18 -15.66 1.51
C ALA A 267 -29.62 -14.27 1.05
N THR A 268 -28.67 -13.43 0.65
CA THR A 268 -28.98 -12.14 0.04
C THR A 268 -29.50 -12.34 -1.38
N LEU A 269 -30.41 -11.46 -1.83
CA LEU A 269 -30.91 -11.44 -3.21
C LEU A 269 -29.80 -11.12 -4.23
N ASP A 270 -28.72 -10.45 -3.78
CA ASP A 270 -27.61 -10.06 -4.63
C ASP A 270 -26.63 -11.22 -4.90
N SER A 271 -26.07 -11.22 -6.11
CA SER A 271 -24.95 -12.11 -6.46
C SER A 271 -23.76 -11.85 -5.54
N SER A 272 -23.17 -12.93 -5.03
CA SER A 272 -22.04 -12.88 -4.09
C SER A 272 -20.76 -13.42 -4.71
N LEU A 273 -19.61 -13.09 -4.12
CA LEU A 273 -18.35 -13.68 -4.55
C LEU A 273 -18.38 -15.21 -4.41
N HIS A 274 -18.95 -15.73 -3.32
CA HIS A 274 -19.17 -17.16 -3.13
C HIS A 274 -19.92 -17.78 -4.30
N SER A 275 -21.03 -17.17 -4.73
CA SER A 275 -21.78 -17.67 -5.89
C SER A 275 -20.89 -17.74 -7.12
N LEU A 276 -20.11 -16.70 -7.43
CA LEU A 276 -19.22 -16.66 -8.60
C LEU A 276 -18.06 -17.67 -8.56
N LEU A 277 -17.65 -18.11 -7.38
CA LEU A 277 -16.58 -19.09 -7.22
C LEU A 277 -17.08 -20.54 -7.35
N PHE A 278 -18.36 -20.78 -7.05
CA PHE A 278 -18.96 -22.11 -6.92
C PHE A 278 -20.25 -22.28 -7.75
N ILE A 279 -20.34 -21.64 -8.92
CA ILE A 279 -21.52 -21.65 -9.81
C ILE A 279 -21.89 -23.08 -10.32
N SER A 280 -20.92 -23.99 -10.38
CA SER A 280 -21.06 -25.29 -11.04
C SER A 280 -20.42 -26.43 -10.22
N ASP A 281 -20.93 -27.66 -10.37
CA ASP A 281 -20.34 -28.92 -9.84
C ASP A 281 -18.90 -29.20 -10.33
N ASP A 282 -18.36 -28.32 -11.17
CA ASP A 282 -16.98 -28.37 -11.62
C ASP A 282 -16.04 -28.06 -10.45
N ALA A 283 -15.06 -28.93 -10.21
CA ALA A 283 -14.22 -28.88 -9.03
C ALA A 283 -13.42 -27.56 -8.97
N CYS A 284 -13.84 -26.64 -8.07
CA CYS A 284 -13.11 -25.40 -7.82
C CYS A 284 -11.63 -25.72 -7.49
N PRO A 285 -10.65 -25.07 -8.15
CA PRO A 285 -9.25 -25.38 -7.93
C PRO A 285 -8.86 -25.26 -6.45
N HIS A 286 -8.12 -26.23 -5.94
CA HIS A 286 -7.73 -26.30 -4.51
C HIS A 286 -7.13 -25.00 -3.98
N PHE A 287 -6.29 -24.32 -4.77
CA PHE A 287 -5.67 -23.07 -4.35
C PHE A 287 -6.67 -21.92 -4.16
N VAL A 288 -7.74 -21.86 -4.95
CA VAL A 288 -8.82 -20.87 -4.80
C VAL A 288 -9.61 -21.17 -3.53
N TYR A 289 -9.91 -22.46 -3.31
CA TYR A 289 -10.64 -22.92 -2.14
C TYR A 289 -9.90 -22.59 -0.84
N ASN A 290 -8.59 -22.86 -0.79
CA ASN A 290 -7.75 -22.57 0.38
C ASN A 290 -7.72 -21.07 0.71
N GLN A 291 -7.61 -20.21 -0.31
CA GLN A 291 -7.62 -18.76 -0.11
C GLN A 291 -8.99 -18.24 0.32
N TYR A 292 -10.07 -18.82 -0.19
CA TYR A 292 -11.42 -18.48 0.23
C TYR A 292 -11.66 -18.81 1.71
N VAL A 293 -11.23 -19.99 2.17
CA VAL A 293 -11.29 -20.38 3.59
C VAL A 293 -10.51 -19.42 4.48
N GLN A 294 -9.31 -19.00 4.07
CA GLN A 294 -8.54 -18.00 4.81
C GLN A 294 -9.26 -16.65 4.88
N LEU A 295 -9.89 -16.22 3.78
CA LEU A 295 -10.67 -14.98 3.75
C LEU A 295 -11.86 -15.05 4.70
N LEU A 296 -12.61 -16.15 4.70
CA LEU A 296 -13.73 -16.38 5.62
C LEU A 296 -13.31 -16.25 7.09
N GLY A 297 -12.12 -16.74 7.42
CA GLY A 297 -11.54 -16.61 8.76
C GLY A 297 -11.32 -15.17 9.22
N VAL A 298 -11.09 -14.23 8.29
CA VAL A 298 -10.83 -12.82 8.61
C VAL A 298 -12.11 -11.99 8.55
N VAL A 299 -12.99 -12.23 7.58
CA VAL A 299 -14.27 -11.49 7.47
C VAL A 299 -15.35 -11.98 8.44
N GLY A 300 -15.08 -13.03 9.21
CA GLY A 300 -16.05 -13.62 10.14
C GLY A 300 -17.16 -14.39 9.43
N GLY A 301 -16.85 -15.08 8.34
CA GLY A 301 -17.79 -15.87 7.52
C GLY A 301 -18.10 -17.25 8.10
N TYR A 302 -18.39 -17.34 9.40
CA TYR A 302 -18.50 -18.59 10.15
C TYR A 302 -19.49 -19.60 9.56
N ARG A 303 -20.68 -19.16 9.14
CA ARG A 303 -21.69 -20.07 8.57
C ARG A 303 -21.18 -20.80 7.33
N ARG A 304 -20.47 -20.09 6.46
CA ARG A 304 -19.81 -20.69 5.29
C ARG A 304 -18.66 -21.61 5.69
N LEU A 305 -17.94 -21.33 6.77
CA LEU A 305 -16.95 -22.29 7.29
C LEU A 305 -17.61 -23.60 7.72
N LEU A 306 -18.78 -23.54 8.37
CA LEU A 306 -19.53 -24.75 8.71
C LEU A 306 -20.02 -25.51 7.46
N ASP A 307 -20.49 -24.80 6.44
CA ASP A 307 -20.91 -25.43 5.16
C ASP A 307 -19.74 -26.17 4.49
N ILE A 308 -18.51 -25.68 4.66
CA ILE A 308 -17.28 -26.24 4.09
C ILE A 308 -16.78 -27.48 4.86
N TRP A 309 -17.20 -27.65 6.11
CA TRP A 309 -16.72 -28.73 6.99
C TRP A 309 -16.82 -30.14 6.38
N PRO A 310 -17.96 -30.57 5.82
CA PRO A 310 -18.07 -31.90 5.20
C PRO A 310 -17.05 -32.09 4.07
N THR A 311 -16.85 -31.06 3.24
CA THR A 311 -15.86 -31.10 2.14
C THR A 311 -14.44 -31.24 2.65
N VAL A 312 -14.08 -30.62 3.78
CA VAL A 312 -12.77 -30.79 4.42
C VAL A 312 -12.58 -32.22 4.89
N GLN A 313 -13.59 -32.81 5.54
CA GLN A 313 -13.53 -34.19 6.01
C GLN A 313 -13.43 -35.18 4.84
N ASP A 314 -14.23 -35.00 3.79
CA ASP A 314 -14.26 -35.92 2.65
C ASP A 314 -12.95 -35.90 1.88
N ARG A 315 -12.38 -34.71 1.62
CA ARG A 315 -11.07 -34.59 0.95
C ARG A 315 -9.94 -35.23 1.74
N LEU A 316 -9.93 -35.04 3.06
CA LEU A 316 -8.92 -35.67 3.91
C LEU A 316 -9.10 -37.19 3.96
N LYS A 317 -10.34 -37.70 4.02
CA LYS A 317 -10.62 -39.14 3.95
C LYS A 317 -10.20 -39.75 2.61
N SER A 318 -10.43 -39.06 1.50
CA SER A 318 -10.04 -39.52 0.16
C SER A 318 -8.54 -39.49 -0.07
N GLY A 319 -7.80 -38.58 0.57
CA GLY A 319 -6.35 -38.46 0.43
C GLY A 319 -5.66 -37.97 1.71
N PRO A 320 -5.47 -38.83 2.74
CA PRO A 320 -4.87 -38.42 4.01
C PRO A 320 -3.43 -37.90 3.88
N SER A 321 -2.69 -38.40 2.89
CA SER A 321 -1.31 -38.00 2.58
C SER A 321 -1.22 -36.94 1.49
N ASP A 322 -2.33 -36.43 0.95
CA ASP A 322 -2.33 -35.39 -0.08
C ASP A 322 -1.94 -34.03 0.55
N PRO A 323 -0.83 -33.39 0.12
CA PRO A 323 -0.43 -32.08 0.62
C PRO A 323 -1.51 -30.99 0.45
N LEU A 324 -2.37 -31.11 -0.57
CA LEU A 324 -3.43 -30.14 -0.81
C LEU A 324 -4.58 -30.28 0.20
N ALA A 325 -4.96 -31.51 0.55
CA ALA A 325 -5.93 -31.80 1.61
C ALA A 325 -5.39 -31.38 2.98
N GLN A 326 -4.13 -31.70 3.29
CA GLN A 326 -3.45 -31.29 4.52
C GLN A 326 -3.36 -29.77 4.66
N SER A 327 -3.02 -29.07 3.56
CA SER A 327 -3.00 -27.60 3.52
C SER A 327 -4.37 -27.00 3.79
N LEU A 328 -5.44 -27.57 3.20
CA LEU A 328 -6.82 -27.15 3.43
C LEU A 328 -7.20 -27.29 4.92
N VAL A 329 -6.88 -28.42 5.55
CA VAL A 329 -7.13 -28.64 6.98
C VAL A 329 -6.46 -27.56 7.83
N ASN A 330 -5.18 -27.29 7.60
CA ASN A 330 -4.45 -26.25 8.32
C ASN A 330 -5.11 -24.86 8.13
N LYS A 331 -5.46 -24.49 6.89
CA LYS A 331 -6.14 -23.21 6.63
C LYS A 331 -7.51 -23.12 7.27
N TYR A 332 -8.26 -24.23 7.31
CA TYR A 332 -9.59 -24.31 7.91
C TYR A 332 -9.55 -24.16 9.42
N LEU A 333 -8.68 -24.90 10.12
CA LEU A 333 -8.51 -24.77 11.57
C LEU A 333 -8.07 -23.35 11.93
N GLY A 334 -7.09 -22.80 11.22
CA GLY A 334 -6.65 -21.42 11.42
C GLY A 334 -7.74 -20.38 11.12
N ALA A 335 -8.67 -20.65 10.20
CA ALA A 335 -9.81 -19.77 9.94
C ALA A 335 -10.84 -19.79 11.08
N LEU A 336 -11.10 -20.97 11.67
CA LEU A 336 -11.99 -21.10 12.84
C LEU A 336 -11.43 -20.37 14.06
N VAL A 337 -10.13 -20.54 14.35
CA VAL A 337 -9.46 -19.85 15.46
C VAL A 337 -9.54 -18.34 15.28
N ARG A 338 -9.21 -17.82 14.09
CA ARG A 338 -9.27 -16.37 13.79
C ARG A 338 -10.69 -15.79 13.85
N SER A 339 -11.71 -16.59 13.52
CA SER A 339 -13.10 -16.17 13.60
C SER A 339 -13.64 -16.15 15.04
N GLY A 340 -12.83 -16.50 16.05
CA GLY A 340 -13.24 -16.56 17.45
C GLY A 340 -13.88 -17.89 17.87
N PHE A 341 -13.94 -18.89 17.01
CA PHE A 341 -14.55 -20.20 17.28
C PHE A 341 -13.51 -21.25 17.70
N GLY A 342 -12.70 -20.92 18.72
CA GLY A 342 -11.61 -21.76 19.21
C GLY A 342 -12.06 -23.16 19.64
N SER A 343 -13.15 -23.24 20.41
CA SER A 343 -13.72 -24.53 20.86
C SER A 343 -14.16 -25.43 19.69
N ARG A 344 -14.70 -24.84 18.62
CA ARG A 344 -15.04 -25.57 17.40
C ARG A 344 -13.80 -26.00 16.62
N ALA A 345 -12.74 -25.19 16.61
CA ALA A 345 -11.46 -25.56 16.00
C ALA A 345 -10.84 -26.76 16.71
N VAL A 346 -10.86 -26.77 18.05
CA VAL A 346 -10.40 -27.89 18.89
C VAL A 346 -11.21 -29.17 18.59
N TYR A 347 -12.54 -29.08 18.60
CA TYR A 347 -13.42 -30.20 18.24
C TYR A 347 -13.13 -30.72 16.81
N SER A 348 -12.98 -29.82 15.84
CA SER A 348 -12.64 -30.20 14.47
C SER A 348 -11.26 -30.88 14.37
N ALA A 349 -10.25 -30.40 15.12
CA ALA A 349 -8.93 -31.03 15.16
C ALA A 349 -9.01 -32.44 15.76
N GLU A 350 -9.76 -32.61 16.85
CA GLU A 350 -10.01 -33.93 17.45
C GLU A 350 -10.63 -34.91 16.43
N GLN A 351 -11.66 -34.48 15.70
CA GLN A 351 -12.31 -35.31 14.67
C GLN A 351 -11.40 -35.60 13.46
N LEU A 352 -10.52 -34.68 13.07
CA LEU A 352 -9.59 -34.92 11.96
C LEU A 352 -8.43 -35.84 12.37
N SER A 353 -8.07 -35.86 13.65
CA SER A 353 -7.05 -36.75 14.20
C SER A 353 -7.41 -38.23 14.07
N THR A 354 -8.71 -38.56 14.04
CA THR A 354 -9.18 -39.94 13.81
C THR A 354 -9.05 -40.38 12.36
N ILE A 355 -8.85 -39.43 11.43
CA ILE A 355 -8.74 -39.68 9.98
C ILE A 355 -7.27 -39.73 9.56
N SER A 356 -6.46 -38.80 10.07
CA SER A 356 -5.03 -38.69 9.74
C SER A 356 -4.23 -38.21 10.95
N ASN A 357 -2.97 -38.60 11.06
CA ASN A 357 -2.09 -38.07 12.10
C ASN A 357 -1.76 -36.60 11.82
N LEU A 358 -2.37 -35.71 12.60
CA LEU A 358 -2.20 -34.26 12.46
C LEU A 358 -0.76 -33.79 12.75
N ASN A 359 0.01 -34.56 13.53
CA ASN A 359 1.40 -34.23 13.85
C ASN A 359 2.31 -34.26 12.60
N ASP A 360 1.91 -34.95 11.54
CA ASP A 360 2.74 -35.11 10.33
C ASP A 360 2.78 -33.82 9.49
N PHE A 361 1.77 -32.97 9.59
CA PHE A 361 1.62 -31.82 8.69
C PHE A 361 1.17 -30.50 9.35
N LEU A 362 0.62 -30.52 10.56
CA LEU A 362 0.27 -29.27 11.26
C LEU A 362 1.54 -28.57 11.78
N PRO A 363 1.71 -27.27 11.50
CA PRO A 363 2.84 -26.51 12.01
C PRO A 363 2.73 -26.30 13.53
N ILE A 364 3.88 -26.17 14.19
CA ILE A 364 4.00 -25.91 15.64
C ILE A 364 3.17 -24.70 16.08
N SER A 365 3.12 -23.65 15.26
CA SER A 365 2.32 -22.44 15.55
C SER A 365 0.82 -22.74 15.64
N MET A 366 0.29 -23.58 14.73
CA MET A 366 -1.13 -23.97 14.76
C MET A 366 -1.44 -24.84 15.98
N TRP A 367 -0.53 -25.74 16.35
CA TRP A 367 -0.67 -26.52 17.59
C TRP A 367 -0.69 -25.64 18.84
N THR A 368 0.17 -24.63 18.88
CA THR A 368 0.20 -23.64 19.97
C THR A 368 -1.14 -22.90 20.07
N GLU A 369 -1.64 -22.37 18.94
CA GLU A 369 -2.93 -21.68 18.88
C GLU A 369 -4.12 -22.58 19.29
N LEU A 370 -4.09 -23.86 18.94
CA LEU A 370 -5.15 -24.81 19.32
C LEU A 370 -5.09 -25.18 20.81
N LEU A 371 -3.89 -25.43 21.35
CA LEU A 371 -3.69 -25.77 22.75
C LEU A 371 -4.05 -24.61 23.69
N GLU A 372 -3.80 -23.36 23.29
CA GLU A 372 -4.24 -22.17 24.01
C GLU A 372 -5.78 -22.06 24.13
N ARG A 373 -6.52 -22.77 23.27
CA ARG A 373 -7.99 -22.76 23.22
C ARG A 373 -8.63 -24.08 23.67
N ASP A 374 -7.81 -25.03 24.12
CA ASP A 374 -8.25 -26.35 24.56
C ASP A 374 -8.51 -26.36 26.07
N ASP A 375 -9.68 -25.85 26.47
CA ASP A 375 -10.11 -25.85 27.88
C ASP A 375 -10.36 -27.27 28.43
N GLY A 376 -10.56 -28.25 27.54
CA GLY A 376 -10.92 -29.63 27.87
C GLY A 376 -9.74 -30.61 27.92
N ASN A 377 -8.52 -30.15 27.60
CA ASN A 377 -7.33 -30.98 27.43
C ASN A 377 -7.52 -32.16 26.46
N SER A 378 -8.42 -32.04 25.48
CA SER A 378 -8.69 -33.13 24.53
C SER A 378 -7.54 -33.32 23.54
N LEU A 379 -6.85 -32.25 23.17
CA LEU A 379 -5.73 -32.27 22.23
C LEU A 379 -4.43 -32.72 22.88
N GLN A 380 -4.28 -32.61 24.20
CA GLN A 380 -3.08 -33.06 24.92
C GLN A 380 -2.76 -34.55 24.70
N LYS A 381 -3.79 -35.38 24.44
CA LYS A 381 -3.63 -36.81 24.15
C LYS A 381 -3.24 -37.09 22.70
N ILE A 382 -3.44 -36.13 21.80
CA ILE A 382 -3.26 -36.26 20.35
C ILE A 382 -1.90 -35.68 19.93
N VAL A 383 -1.45 -34.61 20.58
CA VAL A 383 -0.14 -33.98 20.30
C VAL A 383 0.99 -34.94 20.66
N SER A 384 1.93 -35.13 19.75
CA SER A 384 3.10 -35.97 20.00
C SER A 384 4.03 -35.35 21.05
N SER A 385 4.71 -36.19 21.84
CA SER A 385 5.72 -35.73 22.80
C SER A 385 6.84 -34.90 22.16
N GLN A 386 7.20 -35.22 20.91
CA GLN A 386 8.18 -34.45 20.14
C GLN A 386 7.68 -33.04 19.82
N THR A 387 6.43 -32.90 19.36
CA THR A 387 5.81 -31.59 19.10
C THR A 387 5.69 -30.79 20.38
N THR A 388 5.26 -31.41 21.48
CA THR A 388 5.17 -30.78 22.81
C THR A 388 6.53 -30.27 23.27
N ASN A 389 7.58 -31.10 23.17
CA ASN A 389 8.93 -30.71 23.52
C ASN A 389 9.44 -29.56 22.64
N ALA A 390 9.12 -29.54 21.34
CA ALA A 390 9.49 -28.46 20.45
C ALA A 390 8.75 -27.14 20.80
N ILE A 391 7.47 -27.20 21.17
CA ILE A 391 6.70 -26.04 21.66
C ILE A 391 7.34 -25.52 22.95
N ILE A 392 7.54 -26.40 23.94
CA ILE A 392 8.13 -26.04 25.25
C ILE A 392 9.53 -25.46 25.06
N HIS A 393 10.40 -26.12 24.31
CA HIS A 393 11.73 -25.62 24.02
C HIS A 393 11.69 -24.28 23.29
N GLY A 394 10.79 -24.10 22.31
CA GLY A 394 10.61 -22.83 21.62
C GLY A 394 10.19 -21.70 22.56
N ILE A 395 9.24 -21.98 23.46
CA ILE A 395 8.78 -21.04 24.49
C ILE A 395 9.92 -20.73 25.47
N LEU A 396 10.63 -21.74 25.98
CA LEU A 396 11.75 -21.59 26.91
C LEU A 396 12.89 -20.78 26.29
N THR A 397 13.34 -21.12 25.08
CA THR A 397 14.38 -20.35 24.38
C THR A 397 13.94 -18.90 24.15
N THR A 398 12.65 -18.68 23.88
CA THR A 398 12.11 -17.32 23.77
C THR A 398 12.13 -16.60 25.12
N MET A 399 11.75 -17.27 26.21
CA MET A 399 11.81 -16.73 27.57
C MET A 399 13.26 -16.43 28.01
N GLU A 400 14.19 -17.32 27.71
CA GLU A 400 15.62 -17.18 27.99
C GLU A 400 16.21 -15.95 27.30
N LYS A 401 16.00 -15.83 25.97
CA LYS A 401 16.38 -14.64 25.20
C LYS A 401 15.74 -13.37 25.75
N ARG A 402 14.47 -13.44 26.16
CA ARG A 402 13.75 -12.32 26.80
C ARG A 402 14.29 -11.97 28.17
N LEU A 403 14.86 -12.90 28.92
CA LEU A 403 15.40 -12.65 30.26
C LEU A 403 16.91 -12.37 30.23
N GLY A 404 17.57 -12.48 29.06
CA GLY A 404 19.02 -12.33 28.95
C GLY A 404 19.78 -13.44 29.69
N ILE A 405 19.16 -14.61 29.81
CA ILE A 405 19.73 -15.80 30.45
C ILE A 405 19.86 -16.90 29.40
N THR A 406 20.75 -17.86 29.63
CA THR A 406 20.90 -19.04 28.79
C THR A 406 21.08 -20.27 29.66
N TRP A 407 20.42 -21.37 29.32
CA TRP A 407 20.72 -22.67 29.91
C TRP A 407 22.18 -23.05 29.61
N ASP A 408 22.98 -23.29 30.65
CA ASP A 408 24.31 -23.86 30.51
C ASP A 408 24.23 -25.39 30.69
N PRO A 409 24.32 -26.17 29.59
CA PRO A 409 24.28 -27.63 29.66
C PRO A 409 25.57 -28.25 30.19
N VAL A 410 26.65 -27.46 30.36
CA VAL A 410 27.98 -27.96 30.78
C VAL A 410 28.19 -27.85 32.30
N GLY A 411 27.41 -27.00 32.99
CA GLY A 411 27.38 -26.87 34.46
C GLY A 411 26.35 -27.78 35.16
N GLU A 412 25.96 -27.43 36.40
CA GLU A 412 24.94 -28.13 37.21
C GLU A 412 23.50 -28.05 36.64
N GLY A 413 23.31 -27.71 35.36
CA GLY A 413 22.00 -27.46 34.78
C GLY A 413 21.36 -26.22 35.39
N GLN A 414 22.00 -25.07 35.22
CA GLN A 414 21.51 -23.79 35.74
C GLN A 414 21.40 -22.78 34.59
N HIS A 415 20.41 -21.89 34.67
CA HIS A 415 20.34 -20.73 33.79
C HIS A 415 21.40 -19.72 34.23
N VAL A 416 22.31 -19.38 33.32
CA VAL A 416 23.39 -18.43 33.57
C VAL A 416 23.05 -17.10 32.90
N ARG A 417 23.42 -16.00 33.55
CA ARG A 417 23.25 -14.64 33.03
C ARG A 417 24.22 -14.39 31.88
N ILE A 418 23.74 -13.80 30.78
CA ILE A 418 24.65 -13.21 29.78
C ILE A 418 25.22 -11.94 30.41
N ALA A 419 26.54 -11.86 30.57
CA ALA A 419 27.27 -10.99 31.51
C ALA A 419 27.13 -9.44 31.34
N ASP A 420 26.20 -8.95 30.53
CA ASP A 420 26.11 -7.54 30.10
C ASP A 420 24.69 -6.95 30.29
N VAL A 421 23.92 -7.50 31.24
CA VAL A 421 22.66 -6.92 31.74
C VAL A 421 23.05 -6.23 33.06
N ASP A 422 23.10 -4.90 33.18
CA ASP A 422 22.00 -4.06 33.66
C ASP A 422 22.41 -2.57 33.69
N PRO A 423 21.46 -1.64 33.47
CA PRO A 423 21.41 -0.35 34.15
C PRO A 423 20.60 -0.40 35.47
N TRP A 424 19.90 -1.51 35.78
CA TRP A 424 18.97 -1.62 36.90
C TRP A 424 19.55 -2.51 38.02
N TRP A 425 20.45 -1.94 38.80
CA TRP A 425 21.15 -2.63 39.89
C TRP A 425 20.28 -2.88 41.14
N ASP A 426 19.09 -2.28 41.24
CA ASP A 426 18.44 -2.08 42.55
C ASP A 426 17.35 -3.09 42.92
N HIS A 427 17.05 -4.09 42.09
CA HIS A 427 15.85 -4.94 42.29
C HIS A 427 16.07 -6.47 42.28
N TRP A 428 17.31 -6.98 42.34
CA TRP A 428 17.56 -8.44 42.36
C TRP A 428 17.98 -8.97 43.75
N PRO A 429 17.58 -10.20 44.14
CA PRO A 429 17.92 -10.78 45.44
C PRO A 429 19.43 -10.84 45.67
N ALA A 430 19.86 -10.51 46.89
CA ALA A 430 21.26 -10.38 47.31
C ALA A 430 22.10 -11.67 47.16
N ASP A 431 21.48 -12.82 46.87
CA ASP A 431 22.10 -14.14 46.89
C ASP A 431 22.47 -14.68 45.48
N ALA A 432 22.28 -13.90 44.41
CA ALA A 432 22.63 -14.33 43.06
C ALA A 432 24.16 -14.29 42.85
N VAL A 433 24.77 -15.48 42.73
CA VAL A 433 26.23 -15.62 42.52
C VAL A 433 26.60 -15.04 41.14
N PRO A 434 27.45 -14.00 41.06
CA PRO A 434 27.95 -13.50 39.79
C PRO A 434 28.84 -14.57 39.14
N SER A 435 28.63 -14.84 37.85
CA SER A 435 29.50 -15.75 37.10
C SER A 435 30.95 -15.27 37.20
N SER A 436 31.85 -16.12 37.68
CA SER A 436 33.28 -15.84 37.88
C SER A 436 34.06 -15.77 36.56
N ARG A 437 33.50 -15.16 35.51
CA ARG A 437 34.18 -14.97 34.25
C ARG A 437 35.00 -13.69 34.32
N ASN A 438 36.30 -13.91 34.37
CA ASN A 438 37.40 -12.95 34.37
C ASN A 438 37.05 -11.55 33.79
N PRO A 439 37.13 -10.45 34.58
CA PRO A 439 36.82 -9.08 34.14
C PRO A 439 37.76 -8.54 33.05
N TYR A 440 38.79 -9.31 32.68
CA TYR A 440 39.75 -8.99 31.61
C TYR A 440 39.43 -9.66 30.27
N SER A 441 38.34 -10.41 30.12
CA SER A 441 37.87 -10.89 28.81
C SER A 441 36.88 -9.92 28.17
N ARG A 442 37.22 -8.62 28.13
CA ARG A 442 36.53 -7.63 27.28
C ARG A 442 36.98 -7.82 25.84
N LEU A 443 36.56 -8.92 25.21
CA LEU A 443 36.74 -9.14 23.79
C LEU A 443 35.62 -8.42 23.04
N SER A 444 35.98 -7.27 22.45
CA SER A 444 35.44 -6.68 21.22
C SER A 444 34.05 -7.17 20.77
N GLY A 445 32.98 -6.54 21.28
CA GLY A 445 31.60 -6.78 20.87
C GLY A 445 30.66 -5.65 21.31
N LEU A 446 29.51 -5.54 20.65
CA LEU A 446 28.40 -4.68 21.07
C LEU A 446 27.87 -5.17 22.45
N PRO A 447 27.51 -4.29 23.40
CA PRO A 447 26.94 -4.70 24.68
C PRO A 447 25.82 -5.73 24.49
N SER A 448 25.83 -6.83 25.26
CA SER A 448 24.86 -7.91 25.03
C SER A 448 23.40 -7.44 25.11
N SER A 449 23.13 -6.39 25.89
CA SER A 449 21.84 -5.73 25.99
C SER A 449 21.36 -5.15 24.63
N ILE A 450 22.23 -4.46 23.89
CA ILE A 450 21.90 -3.97 22.53
C ILE A 450 21.77 -5.15 21.56
N THR A 451 22.54 -6.23 21.73
CA THR A 451 22.37 -7.43 20.88
C THR A 451 20.98 -8.07 21.05
N ARG A 452 20.38 -8.02 22.24
CA ARG A 452 18.99 -8.43 22.49
C ARG A 452 18.00 -7.54 21.76
N LEU A 453 18.15 -6.21 21.87
CA LEU A 453 17.31 -5.25 21.14
C LEU A 453 17.38 -5.49 19.62
N LEU A 454 18.59 -5.64 19.07
CA LEU A 454 18.78 -5.90 17.63
C LEU A 454 18.20 -7.25 17.18
N ALA A 455 18.27 -8.29 18.03
CA ALA A 455 17.69 -9.59 17.72
C ALA A 455 16.17 -9.54 17.68
N GLU A 456 15.55 -8.85 18.64
CA GLU A 456 14.09 -8.66 18.73
C GLU A 456 13.58 -7.81 17.55
N ILE A 457 14.29 -6.74 17.18
CA ILE A 457 13.97 -5.95 15.97
C ILE A 457 14.02 -6.82 14.72
N LYS A 458 15.07 -7.64 14.55
CA LYS A 458 15.18 -8.53 13.39
C LYS A 458 14.10 -9.61 13.35
N LEU A 459 13.67 -10.09 14.51
CA LEU A 459 12.67 -11.16 14.63
C LEU A 459 11.24 -10.63 14.44
N HIS A 460 10.92 -9.48 15.04
CA HIS A 460 9.55 -8.98 15.15
C HIS A 460 9.30 -7.64 14.46
N GLY A 461 10.33 -6.91 14.00
CA GLY A 461 10.17 -5.56 13.43
C GLY A 461 9.31 -5.53 12.17
N SER A 462 9.34 -6.61 11.39
CA SER A 462 8.49 -6.80 10.21
C SER A 462 7.15 -7.49 10.53
N SER A 463 6.86 -7.76 11.81
CA SER A 463 5.64 -8.45 12.22
C SER A 463 4.38 -7.64 11.93
N LYS A 464 3.27 -8.35 11.75
CA LYS A 464 1.91 -7.81 11.60
C LYS A 464 1.13 -7.85 12.92
N SER A 465 1.69 -8.49 13.94
CA SER A 465 1.06 -8.63 15.25
C SER A 465 1.36 -7.38 16.07
N THR A 466 0.30 -6.67 16.50
CA THR A 466 0.44 -5.54 17.43
C THR A 466 1.18 -5.98 18.68
N MET A 467 0.88 -7.18 19.20
CA MET A 467 1.57 -7.75 20.37
C MET A 467 3.08 -7.91 20.15
N GLU A 468 3.51 -8.38 18.98
CA GLU A 468 4.94 -8.57 18.68
C GLU A 468 5.66 -7.24 18.50
N LEU A 469 5.04 -6.27 17.82
CA LEU A 469 5.59 -4.92 17.69
C LEU A 469 5.63 -4.19 19.04
N THR A 470 4.64 -4.42 19.90
CA THR A 470 4.60 -3.87 21.27
C THR A 470 5.81 -4.37 22.08
N ARG A 471 6.30 -5.58 21.82
CA ARG A 471 7.51 -6.08 22.49
C ARG A 471 8.73 -5.24 22.15
N ILE A 472 8.89 -4.88 20.87
CA ILE A 472 9.99 -3.99 20.44
C ILE A 472 9.80 -2.60 21.04
N ALA A 473 8.58 -2.05 21.02
CA ALA A 473 8.27 -0.75 21.60
C ALA A 473 8.65 -0.69 23.11
N ASN A 474 8.27 -1.73 23.87
CA ASN A 474 8.64 -1.84 25.29
C ASN A 474 10.15 -1.92 25.49
N LEU A 475 10.85 -2.71 24.68
CA LEU A 475 12.32 -2.76 24.74
C LEU A 475 12.94 -1.39 24.44
N LEU A 476 12.45 -0.67 23.44
CA LEU A 476 12.95 0.67 23.14
C LEU A 476 12.79 1.65 24.31
N HIS A 477 11.73 1.51 25.12
CA HIS A 477 11.59 2.26 26.37
C HIS A 477 12.62 1.84 27.42
N ASP A 478 12.90 0.54 27.56
CA ASP A 478 13.93 0.03 28.48
C ASP A 478 15.34 0.53 28.12
N PHE A 479 15.59 0.78 26.82
CA PHE A 479 16.86 1.29 26.29
C PHE A 479 16.89 2.82 26.11
N GLU A 480 15.87 3.55 26.57
CA GLU A 480 15.84 5.01 26.46
C GLU A 480 17.03 5.62 27.23
N GLY A 481 17.77 6.50 26.54
CA GLY A 481 18.98 7.13 27.08
C GLY A 481 20.29 6.34 26.86
N CYS A 482 20.23 5.14 26.27
CA CYS A 482 21.44 4.39 25.89
C CYS A 482 22.10 4.98 24.63
N GLU A 483 23.43 5.10 24.62
CA GLU A 483 24.21 5.51 23.44
C GLU A 483 24.67 4.27 22.64
N VAL A 484 24.21 4.13 21.39
CA VAL A 484 24.68 3.10 20.47
C VAL A 484 25.61 3.74 19.43
N PRO A 485 26.94 3.60 19.55
CA PRO A 485 27.87 4.24 18.62
C PRO A 485 27.77 3.62 17.22
N LEU A 486 27.53 4.46 16.21
CA LEU A 486 27.45 4.05 14.80
C LEU A 486 28.74 4.33 14.03
N GLY A 487 29.66 5.12 14.57
CA GLY A 487 30.97 5.38 14.00
C GLY A 487 31.29 6.87 13.85
N SER A 488 32.32 7.17 13.06
CA SER A 488 32.78 8.55 12.83
C SER A 488 33.08 8.83 11.37
N ARG A 489 33.01 10.11 10.99
CA ARG A 489 33.38 10.66 9.67
C ARG A 489 34.24 11.90 9.85
N LYS A 490 35.16 12.15 8.92
CA LYS A 490 35.90 13.41 8.82
C LYS A 490 35.22 14.38 7.84
N ASP A 491 35.13 15.66 8.20
CA ASP A 491 34.67 16.72 7.32
C ASP A 491 35.79 17.20 6.37
N GLU A 492 35.49 18.19 5.52
CA GLU A 492 36.47 18.79 4.59
C GLU A 492 37.60 19.54 5.31
N GLN A 493 37.42 19.85 6.59
CA GLN A 493 38.37 20.54 7.47
C GLN A 493 39.12 19.55 8.40
N ASP A 494 39.05 18.25 8.12
CA ASP A 494 39.62 17.13 8.89
C ASP A 494 39.11 17.02 10.35
N GLN A 495 38.00 17.68 10.68
CA GLN A 495 37.32 17.51 11.96
C GLN A 495 36.54 16.20 11.97
N THR A 496 36.65 15.46 13.07
CA THR A 496 35.97 14.17 13.21
C THR A 496 34.60 14.37 13.86
N HIS A 497 33.55 14.04 13.12
CA HIS A 497 32.17 13.95 13.57
C HIS A 497 31.87 12.51 13.97
N GLU A 498 31.42 12.29 15.19
CA GLU A 498 30.94 11.01 15.68
C GLU A 498 29.41 10.96 15.60
N PHE A 499 28.87 9.79 15.29
CA PHE A 499 27.45 9.54 15.18
C PHE A 499 27.02 8.41 16.12
N ALA A 500 25.90 8.59 16.80
CA ALA A 500 25.30 7.58 17.65
C ALA A 500 23.78 7.52 17.47
N TRP A 501 23.25 6.30 17.54
CA TRP A 501 21.82 6.03 17.64
C TRP A 501 21.42 6.03 19.11
N PHE A 502 20.36 6.77 19.41
CA PHE A 502 19.69 6.78 20.71
C PHE A 502 18.37 6.04 20.56
N PRO A 503 18.25 4.79 21.07
CA PRO A 503 17.02 4.02 21.02
C PRO A 503 15.90 4.74 21.74
N GLN A 504 14.77 4.89 21.07
CA GLN A 504 13.56 5.48 21.64
C GLN A 504 12.35 5.02 20.84
N CYS A 505 11.25 4.73 21.53
CA CYS A 505 9.99 4.43 20.88
C CYS A 505 9.32 5.75 20.43
N CYS A 506 8.84 5.80 19.18
CA CYS A 506 8.05 6.92 18.65
C CYS A 506 8.65 8.33 18.88
N PRO A 507 9.92 8.59 18.52
CA PRO A 507 10.49 9.93 18.68
C PRO A 507 9.68 11.00 17.92
N ILE A 508 9.06 10.63 16.79
CA ILE A 508 8.21 11.51 15.98
C ILE A 508 6.74 11.08 16.06
N GLU A 509 5.88 12.03 16.42
CA GLU A 509 4.42 11.86 16.48
C GLU A 509 3.73 12.69 15.39
N PHE A 510 2.62 12.20 14.83
CA PHE A 510 1.85 12.97 13.84
C PHE A 510 0.70 13.72 14.50
N SER A 511 0.55 15.02 14.20
CA SER A 511 -0.45 15.92 14.79
C SER A 511 -1.90 15.43 14.68
N ASN A 512 -2.23 14.69 13.62
CA ASN A 512 -3.55 14.13 13.38
C ASN A 512 -3.81 12.80 14.13
N ASN A 513 -2.78 12.20 14.72
CA ASN A 513 -2.82 10.87 15.37
C ASN A 513 -1.93 10.84 16.64
N VAL A 514 -1.95 11.92 17.42
CA VAL A 514 -1.19 12.00 18.69
C VAL A 514 -1.78 10.97 19.67
N PRO A 515 -0.97 10.05 20.23
CA PRO A 515 -1.45 9.13 21.24
C PRO A 515 -2.03 9.90 22.45
N LEU A 516 -3.13 9.41 23.03
CA LEU A 516 -3.76 10.04 24.20
C LEU A 516 -2.83 10.10 25.42
N SER A 517 -1.77 9.30 25.45
CA SER A 517 -0.66 9.45 26.39
C SER A 517 0.60 8.78 25.79
N PRO A 518 1.77 9.46 25.81
CA PRO A 518 3.04 8.92 25.30
C PRO A 518 3.55 7.70 26.10
N TYR A 519 2.93 7.37 27.24
CA TYR A 519 3.35 6.29 28.14
C TYR A 519 2.24 5.30 28.50
N ASN A 520 1.14 5.24 27.74
CA ASN A 520 0.08 4.26 28.03
C ASN A 520 0.45 2.85 27.51
N ILE A 521 1.39 2.22 28.20
CA ILE A 521 1.85 0.83 27.95
C ILE A 521 0.68 -0.16 28.05
N ALA A 522 -0.34 0.15 28.86
CA ALA A 522 -1.49 -0.70 29.15
C ALA A 522 -2.71 -0.48 28.22
N GLY A 523 -2.68 0.52 27.33
CA GLY A 523 -3.78 0.84 26.42
C GLY A 523 -3.76 0.00 25.13
N PRO A 524 -4.87 -0.03 24.37
CA PRO A 524 -4.88 -0.63 23.05
C PRO A 524 -3.87 0.09 22.16
N GLN A 525 -2.86 -0.66 21.70
CA GLN A 525 -1.75 -0.14 20.92
C GLN A 525 -2.22 0.21 19.50
N SER A 526 -1.99 1.47 19.12
CA SER A 526 -2.30 2.01 17.80
C SER A 526 -1.05 2.00 16.92
N PRO A 527 -1.19 2.07 15.59
CA PRO A 527 -0.03 2.13 14.70
C PRO A 527 0.91 3.30 15.02
N SER A 528 0.37 4.45 15.43
CA SER A 528 1.14 5.61 15.86
C SER A 528 1.92 5.35 17.16
N SER A 529 1.31 4.69 18.16
CA SER A 529 1.99 4.36 19.43
C SER A 529 3.02 3.24 19.32
N LEU A 530 3.00 2.47 18.22
CA LEU A 530 4.02 1.50 17.85
C LEU A 530 5.13 2.10 16.95
N GLY A 531 5.05 3.39 16.65
CA GLY A 531 6.05 4.09 15.86
C GLY A 531 5.99 3.73 14.38
N LEU A 532 4.85 3.27 13.88
CA LEU A 532 4.71 2.88 12.47
C LEU A 532 4.52 4.12 11.59
N ILE A 533 5.44 4.30 10.64
CA ILE A 533 5.43 5.42 9.69
C ILE A 533 5.63 4.91 8.27
N ARG A 534 5.04 5.59 7.29
CA ARG A 534 5.24 5.30 5.87
C ARG A 534 5.83 6.50 5.17
N ALA A 535 6.80 6.25 4.30
CA ALA A 535 7.30 7.24 3.35
C ALA A 535 6.78 6.86 1.96
N LEU A 536 5.92 7.72 1.41
CA LEU A 536 5.27 7.52 0.12
C LEU A 536 5.94 8.36 -0.95
N HIS A 537 6.03 7.82 -2.17
CA HIS A 537 6.45 8.59 -3.32
C HIS A 537 5.36 9.63 -3.68
N ASP A 538 5.76 10.89 -3.88
CA ASP A 538 4.86 11.92 -4.38
C ASP A 538 4.82 11.92 -5.91
N PHE A 539 3.61 11.94 -6.48
CA PHE A 539 3.39 12.15 -7.90
C PHE A 539 2.53 13.41 -8.10
N ASN A 540 3.18 14.57 -8.15
CA ASN A 540 2.55 15.88 -8.36
C ASN A 540 1.49 16.24 -7.30
N GLY A 541 1.82 16.10 -6.01
CA GLY A 541 0.94 16.44 -4.89
C GLY A 541 -0.12 15.37 -4.58
N LYS A 542 0.07 14.13 -5.04
CA LYS A 542 -0.80 12.98 -4.74
C LYS A 542 0.06 11.76 -4.42
N THR A 543 -0.25 11.13 -3.29
CA THR A 543 0.46 9.94 -2.81
C THR A 543 -0.13 8.67 -3.40
N ALA A 544 0.73 7.76 -3.86
CA ALA A 544 0.30 6.44 -4.31
C ALA A 544 0.35 5.44 -3.13
N ARG A 545 -0.81 5.06 -2.60
CA ARG A 545 -0.91 3.95 -1.64
C ARG A 545 -0.54 2.64 -2.35
N LEU A 546 0.25 1.77 -1.72
CA LEU A 546 0.65 0.44 -2.24
C LEU A 546 1.59 0.45 -3.46
N ASN A 547 2.43 1.48 -3.60
CA ASN A 547 3.53 1.43 -4.57
C ASN A 547 4.68 0.55 -4.01
N LYS A 548 5.32 -0.24 -4.87
CA LYS A 548 6.50 -1.05 -4.53
C LYS A 548 7.70 -0.21 -4.06
N HIS A 549 7.69 1.08 -4.39
CA HIS A 549 8.72 2.04 -4.01
C HIS A 549 8.42 2.80 -2.71
N ASN A 550 7.33 2.47 -2.00
CA ASN A 550 7.04 3.07 -0.70
C ASN A 550 7.85 2.38 0.39
N LEU A 551 8.29 3.14 1.39
CA LEU A 551 8.92 2.59 2.59
C LEU A 551 7.90 2.47 3.71
N TYR A 552 7.97 1.35 4.42
CA TYR A 552 7.09 1.02 5.52
C TYR A 552 7.95 0.70 6.73
N LEU A 553 7.92 1.61 7.70
CA LEU A 553 8.97 1.77 8.67
C LEU A 553 8.41 1.66 10.09
N MET A 554 9.18 1.04 10.98
CA MET A 554 9.00 1.19 12.43
C MET A 554 10.09 2.10 12.97
N GLN A 555 9.72 3.16 13.69
CA GLN A 555 10.66 4.06 14.34
C GLN A 555 11.37 3.34 15.50
N LEU A 556 12.69 3.49 15.57
CA LEU A 556 13.54 2.84 16.57
C LEU A 556 14.37 3.84 17.39
N GLY A 557 14.27 5.14 17.11
CA GLY A 557 14.99 6.20 17.82
C GLY A 557 15.52 7.26 16.88
N TYR A 558 16.46 8.07 17.36
CA TYR A 558 17.01 9.21 16.63
C TYR A 558 18.53 9.18 16.54
N LEU A 559 19.06 9.91 15.56
CA LEU A 559 20.49 10.00 15.28
C LEU A 559 21.07 11.32 15.78
N CYS A 560 22.11 11.24 16.60
CA CYS A 560 22.85 12.39 17.07
C CYS A 560 24.28 12.43 16.53
N GLU A 561 24.82 13.65 16.48
CA GLU A 561 26.16 14.00 16.07
C GLU A 561 26.90 14.69 17.22
N ARG A 562 28.18 14.37 17.42
CA ARG A 562 29.09 15.19 18.23
C ARG A 562 30.41 15.43 17.52
N LYS A 563 30.96 16.64 17.67
CA LYS A 563 32.29 16.96 17.18
C LYS A 563 33.33 16.49 18.19
N ARG A 564 34.29 15.67 17.75
CA ARG A 564 35.46 15.32 18.56
C ARG A 564 36.41 16.52 18.54
N GLY A 565 36.65 17.11 19.71
CA GLY A 565 37.59 18.22 19.86
C GLY A 565 38.99 17.84 19.37
N SER A 566 39.68 18.78 18.70
CA SER A 566 41.07 18.60 18.28
C SER A 566 41.94 18.28 19.49
N ALA A 567 42.52 17.08 19.54
CA ALA A 567 43.51 16.69 20.54
C ALA A 567 44.82 17.44 20.26
N GLY A 568 44.86 18.70 20.64
CA GLY A 568 46.00 19.60 20.52
C GLY A 568 46.14 20.44 21.78
N GLY A 569 46.44 19.81 22.91
CA GLY A 569 46.78 20.54 24.14
C GLY A 569 46.75 19.68 25.40
N SER A 570 47.96 19.34 25.88
CA SER A 570 48.37 19.07 27.28
C SER A 570 47.46 18.23 28.21
N VAL A 571 48.09 17.25 28.86
CA VAL A 571 47.55 16.26 29.83
C VAL A 571 46.98 16.86 31.13
N GLU A 572 46.75 18.17 31.21
CA GLU A 572 46.27 18.85 32.44
C GLU A 572 45.12 19.84 32.21
N SER A 573 44.07 19.45 31.47
CA SER A 573 42.77 20.15 31.54
C SER A 573 41.69 19.26 32.16
N LYS A 574 41.59 19.31 33.49
CA LYS A 574 40.43 18.80 34.21
C LYS A 574 39.27 19.80 34.04
N THR A 575 38.58 19.75 32.90
CA THR A 575 37.13 20.00 32.69
C THR A 575 36.81 20.17 31.19
N SER A 576 36.00 19.24 30.69
CA SER A 576 35.04 19.32 29.57
C SER A 576 35.34 20.17 28.33
N ASP A 577 35.54 19.50 27.19
CA ASP A 577 34.93 19.95 25.92
C ASP A 577 34.79 18.81 24.88
N ALA A 578 34.44 17.60 25.33
CA ALA A 578 33.84 16.62 24.41
C ALA A 578 32.44 17.16 24.06
N GLY A 579 32.20 17.50 22.79
CA GLY A 579 30.99 18.19 22.36
C GLY A 579 29.71 17.45 22.79
N LYS A 580 28.74 18.19 23.31
CA LYS A 580 27.39 17.68 23.61
C LYS A 580 26.78 17.08 22.34
N TRP A 581 26.10 15.94 22.46
CA TRP A 581 25.32 15.35 21.37
C TRP A 581 24.28 16.35 20.84
N VAL A 582 24.27 16.55 19.52
CA VAL A 582 23.33 17.41 18.80
C VAL A 582 22.49 16.53 17.88
N ASP A 583 21.18 16.74 17.91
CA ASP A 583 20.24 16.06 17.04
C ASP A 583 20.50 16.41 15.57
N THR A 584 20.63 15.40 14.72
CA THR A 584 20.85 15.57 13.28
C THR A 584 19.55 15.77 12.50
N GLY A 585 18.38 15.62 13.13
CA GLY A 585 17.07 15.64 12.47
C GLY A 585 16.70 14.34 11.75
N HIS A 586 17.49 13.27 11.92
CA HIS A 586 17.20 11.95 11.37
C HIS A 586 16.66 11.01 12.45
N ILE A 587 15.73 10.17 12.03
CA ILE A 587 15.27 9.03 12.83
C ILE A 587 15.82 7.73 12.25
N ILE A 588 16.12 6.79 13.13
CA ILE A 588 16.51 5.42 12.79
C ILE A 588 15.25 4.58 12.76
N CYS A 589 15.07 3.83 11.69
CA CYS A 589 13.89 3.02 11.43
C CYS A 589 14.26 1.59 11.01
N TRP A 590 13.33 0.67 11.18
CA TRP A 590 13.36 -0.65 10.56
C TRP A 590 12.45 -0.68 9.33
N ASP A 591 13.00 -0.96 8.16
CA ASP A 591 12.20 -1.27 6.98
C ASP A 591 11.60 -2.65 7.11
N ARG A 592 10.28 -2.67 7.24
CA ARG A 592 9.48 -3.86 7.47
C ARG A 592 9.35 -4.72 6.21
N THR A 593 9.66 -4.16 5.05
CA THR A 593 9.57 -4.81 3.73
C THR A 593 10.90 -5.45 3.35
N GLU A 594 11.99 -4.70 3.51
CA GLU A 594 13.35 -5.10 3.12
C GLU A 594 14.18 -5.68 4.28
N TRP A 595 13.63 -5.67 5.49
CA TRP A 595 14.20 -6.28 6.70
C TRP A 595 15.59 -5.70 7.02
N CYS A 596 15.69 -4.38 6.98
CA CYS A 596 16.95 -3.67 7.17
C CYS A 596 16.77 -2.36 7.94
N PHE A 597 17.86 -1.87 8.54
CA PHE A 597 17.85 -0.55 9.19
C PHE A 597 17.94 0.57 8.15
N MET A 598 17.18 1.63 8.39
CA MET A 598 17.10 2.81 7.55
C MET A 598 17.29 4.06 8.41
N MET A 599 17.94 5.09 7.89
CA MET A 599 17.78 6.46 8.40
C MET A 599 16.93 7.26 7.44
N ILE A 600 16.11 8.14 8.01
CA ILE A 600 15.22 9.03 7.28
C ILE A 600 15.23 10.41 7.94
N PHE A 601 15.44 11.46 7.13
CA PHE A 601 15.57 12.84 7.59
C PHE A 601 14.22 13.54 7.67
N VAL A 602 13.77 13.84 8.89
CA VAL A 602 12.46 14.46 9.15
C VAL A 602 12.59 15.95 9.42
N GLY A 603 13.80 16.43 9.73
CA GLY A 603 14.09 17.84 10.06
C GLY A 603 14.28 18.06 11.56
N ASN A 604 13.56 17.29 12.38
CA ASN A 604 13.73 17.17 13.83
C ASN A 604 13.87 15.69 14.16
N GLY A 605 14.69 15.33 15.15
CA GLY A 605 14.82 13.96 15.64
C GLY A 605 13.78 13.58 16.68
N TRP A 606 12.99 14.55 17.17
CA TRP A 606 11.90 14.32 18.12
C TRP A 606 10.78 15.36 18.02
N GLY A 607 9.58 15.00 18.48
CA GLY A 607 8.42 15.89 18.61
C GLY A 607 7.28 15.63 17.60
N THR A 608 6.31 16.55 17.56
CA THR A 608 5.12 16.41 16.71
C THR A 608 5.33 17.03 15.33
N ILE A 609 4.97 16.32 14.27
CA ILE A 609 4.99 16.77 12.88
C ILE A 609 3.62 16.66 12.21
N ASP A 610 3.39 17.41 11.14
CA ASP A 610 2.20 17.25 10.32
C ASP A 610 2.45 16.21 9.22
N PRO A 611 1.47 15.35 8.87
CA PRO A 611 1.58 14.52 7.68
C PRO A 611 1.77 15.39 6.42
N GLY A 612 2.77 15.07 5.59
CA GLY A 612 3.13 15.94 4.49
C GLY A 612 4.44 15.63 3.80
N LEU A 613 4.90 16.54 2.95
CA LEU A 613 6.15 16.42 2.19
C LEU A 613 7.36 16.78 3.05
N TYR A 614 8.29 15.83 3.16
CA TYR A 614 9.57 15.95 3.84
C TYR A 614 10.72 15.43 2.95
N PRO A 615 11.94 15.96 3.10
CA PRO A 615 12.30 17.06 3.97
C PRO A 615 12.14 18.43 3.29
N ARG A 616 11.99 19.49 4.09
CA ARG A 616 11.93 20.88 3.58
C ARG A 616 13.32 21.46 3.27
N ASN A 617 14.34 21.01 4.00
CA ASN A 617 15.76 21.36 3.86
C ASN A 617 16.60 20.07 3.90
N SER A 618 17.80 20.04 3.33
CA SER A 618 18.70 18.89 3.48
C SER A 618 19.66 19.08 4.66
N HIS A 619 19.99 18.00 5.39
CA HIS A 619 21.14 18.02 6.29
C HIS A 619 22.41 18.29 5.47
N PRO A 620 23.35 19.14 5.95
CA PRO A 620 24.52 19.54 5.16
C PRO A 620 25.44 18.38 4.78
N TYR A 621 25.45 17.30 5.57
CA TYR A 621 26.43 16.22 5.41
C TYR A 621 25.85 14.81 5.31
N LEU A 622 24.55 14.64 5.53
CA LEU A 622 23.90 13.31 5.57
C LEU A 622 22.79 13.23 4.51
N PRO A 623 22.62 12.08 3.85
CA PRO A 623 21.56 11.89 2.86
C PRO A 623 20.19 11.83 3.55
N SER A 624 19.15 12.28 2.84
CA SER A 624 17.79 12.33 3.40
C SER A 624 17.20 10.95 3.69
N VAL A 625 17.66 9.90 3.00
CA VAL A 625 17.29 8.50 3.25
C VAL A 625 18.50 7.61 2.95
N ALA A 626 18.83 6.67 3.83
CA ALA A 626 19.86 5.65 3.54
C ALA A 626 19.67 4.35 4.32
N LYS A 627 20.15 3.24 3.75
CA LYS A 627 20.28 1.95 4.44
C LYS A 627 21.46 2.01 5.43
N ILE A 628 21.28 1.47 6.62
CA ILE A 628 22.28 1.43 7.69
C ILE A 628 22.65 -0.02 7.99
N ASN A 629 23.95 -0.28 8.12
CA ASN A 629 24.41 -1.51 8.76
C ASN A 629 24.94 -1.19 10.16
N ILE A 630 24.21 -1.59 11.20
CA ILE A 630 24.69 -1.47 12.58
C ILE A 630 25.78 -2.53 12.80
N ARG A 631 27.05 -2.14 12.61
CA ARG A 631 28.24 -2.92 12.94
C ARG A 631 29.17 -2.09 13.82
N PRO A 632 29.97 -2.70 14.70
CA PRO A 632 30.90 -1.93 15.52
C PRO A 632 32.10 -1.48 14.68
N TRP A 633 32.28 -0.16 14.65
CA TRP A 633 33.52 0.62 14.49
C TRP A 633 34.41 0.23 13.31
N ILE A 634 34.47 1.07 12.26
CA ILE A 634 35.73 1.54 11.64
C ILE A 634 35.51 2.87 10.89
N ASN A 635 34.41 3.04 10.13
CA ASN A 635 34.15 4.27 9.34
C ASN A 635 32.67 4.40 8.97
N PHE A 636 32.00 5.43 9.49
CA PHE A 636 30.58 5.69 9.24
C PHE A 636 30.29 5.82 7.73
N GLN A 637 31.19 6.39 6.92
CA GLN A 637 30.98 6.50 5.46
C GLN A 637 30.92 5.16 4.71
N SER A 638 31.52 4.10 5.27
CA SER A 638 31.53 2.77 4.64
C SER A 638 30.29 1.93 4.97
N GLU A 639 29.43 2.41 5.87
CA GLU A 639 28.35 1.64 6.48
C GLU A 639 26.95 2.00 5.94
N PHE A 640 26.86 3.01 5.06
CA PHE A 640 25.62 3.43 4.40
C PHE A 640 25.77 3.40 2.89
N SER A 641 24.72 2.95 2.21
CA SER A 641 24.61 3.01 0.75
C SER A 641 23.49 3.96 0.36
N GLU A 642 23.83 5.04 -0.34
CA GLU A 642 22.88 5.96 -0.98
C GLU A 642 22.14 5.28 -2.14
N ASN A 643 22.76 4.27 -2.76
CA ASN A 643 22.19 3.46 -3.85
C ASN A 643 21.26 2.37 -3.33
N SER A 644 20.25 2.73 -2.53
CA SER A 644 19.22 1.79 -2.09
C SER A 644 18.18 1.49 -3.16
N GLY A 645 18.06 2.32 -4.21
CA GLY A 645 17.16 2.11 -5.35
C GLY A 645 15.66 2.11 -5.01
N LEU A 646 15.28 2.33 -3.74
CA LEU A 646 13.92 2.12 -3.24
C LEU A 646 13.06 3.39 -3.28
N LEU A 647 13.67 4.55 -3.07
CA LEU A 647 13.09 5.86 -3.37
C LEU A 647 14.02 6.53 -4.36
N SER A 648 13.61 6.69 -5.62
CA SER A 648 14.28 7.57 -6.59
C SER A 648 13.53 8.90 -6.57
N PRO A 649 13.85 9.82 -5.65
CA PRO A 649 13.00 10.95 -5.42
C PRO A 649 13.04 11.90 -6.61
N VAL A 650 11.87 12.46 -6.94
CA VAL A 650 11.82 13.76 -7.59
C VAL A 650 12.21 14.78 -6.51
N GLU A 651 13.37 15.41 -6.64
CA GLU A 651 13.84 16.49 -5.73
C GLU A 651 14.03 16.09 -4.24
N ASN A 652 14.43 14.85 -3.94
CA ASN A 652 14.71 14.37 -2.57
C ASN A 652 13.56 14.45 -1.55
N ARG A 653 12.29 14.61 -1.98
CA ARG A 653 11.12 14.69 -1.08
C ARG A 653 10.22 13.46 -1.17
N TYR A 654 9.67 13.07 -0.02
CA TYR A 654 8.71 11.98 0.17
C TYR A 654 7.60 12.43 1.11
N TRP A 655 6.42 11.84 0.98
CA TRP A 655 5.31 12.12 1.86
C TRP A 655 5.37 11.22 3.09
N LEU A 656 5.47 11.81 4.28
CA LEU A 656 5.42 11.11 5.56
C LEU A 656 4.01 11.12 6.14
N ASP A 657 3.59 9.96 6.64
CA ASP A 657 2.33 9.76 7.35
C ASP A 657 2.44 8.54 8.26
N VAL A 658 1.46 8.33 9.14
CA VAL A 658 1.36 7.10 9.94
C VAL A 658 1.20 5.90 9.01
N ASP A 659 1.94 4.83 9.26
CA ASP A 659 1.79 3.54 8.57
C ASP A 659 0.70 2.71 9.26
N PRO A 660 -0.44 2.45 8.59
CA PRO A 660 -1.49 1.59 9.12
C PRO A 660 -1.19 0.09 8.94
N ALA A 661 0.04 -0.31 8.60
CA ALA A 661 0.54 -1.67 8.38
C ALA A 661 -0.26 -2.55 7.41
N ALA A 662 -0.96 -1.94 6.46
CA ALA A 662 -1.99 -2.57 5.63
C ALA A 662 -1.52 -3.64 4.61
N TYR A 663 -0.21 -3.76 4.34
CA TYR A 663 0.25 -4.27 3.04
C TYR A 663 1.51 -5.11 3.01
N LEU A 664 2.10 -5.42 4.17
CA LEU A 664 3.24 -6.35 4.18
C LEU A 664 2.73 -7.71 3.75
N ASP A 665 3.25 -8.26 2.66
CA ASP A 665 2.93 -9.61 2.20
C ASP A 665 3.80 -10.64 2.90
N SER A 666 3.31 -11.88 2.91
CA SER A 666 4.08 -13.10 3.16
C SER A 666 3.66 -14.09 2.10
#